data_AF-A0A963WRC9-F1
#
_entry.id   AF-A0A963WRC9-F1
#
_cell.length_a   1.000
_cell.length_b   1.000
_cell.length_c   1.000
_cell.angle_alpha   90.00
_cell.angle_beta   90.00
_cell.angle_gamma   90.00
#
_symmetry.space_group_name_H-M   'P 1'
#
loop_
_entity.id
_entity.type
_entity.pdbx_description
1 polymer ?
#
loop_
_entity_poly.entity_id
_entity_poly.type
_entity_poly.pdbx_seq_one_letter_code
_entity_poly.pdbx_strand_id
1 'polypeptide(L)'
;DWVIPAELDDAVLADGPSEQLFDWQHRLENGIVQSFNDRIVRIDNPEALTTEGTLKFDWSPDKGDLFIHRFEIIRDGEVIDLIAQGVEFDVIRREENLERRLLDGRLTATVAVPGLKEGDLLRIAHSITVDDQALGDEVQVIQYLPAAPWRVGQGRAIVSWPTSEKMGWKAGPFVDLPEVQERGGYSFLDIAVPIAKREDMPGDAPSRFRAYPLLRVGSFDSWQDLSKVMEPHFTKAAQLTAGGDVEAIAKRIMAQTRDPKTRAALATQTVQDEVSYLLDGLDGGNYLPQAAEDTWDKRYGDCKAKSVLLLSLLRYMGIDANVVLVTTRGGDAMPELQPVPANFDHMIVRAVIDGEDYWLDGTNTATRVGTMAAVPPFYYALPLTPDGSDLVPMRSRVQDHYDMAMAMKIDQTAGVDLPMMFEMTMSMGGPASAQFEKIVDEDDPEVLRQIKGSFGAGQFSGGQVTDIDVAYDDDLAIGTITVKGVADASFNFDDGKVVSDIGMVTGGVQFAPNRVRPAWRGIPVATRGPSRNKYTVEIKLPDGGKGYTLDGRAEIDESFANSRVTRKSSIDGGMVHLVEEAFANLGEVPVEDIPAARRAALHIAKSDLIVKAPGTAKWRWELDDKTRRELTAPALAAYNKVVADAEEDDFGPLTSRAQFYASIYDFENALADYTTVIDTEPTSDLFLTRADALISLGRLDEAVADIQSAYDLSPDNDTAYWQAQIMARAGHADEAIELLDALPVDDDDLDGFTDTRAMVLGIAGDVDTGLFLLEERLLEKDNSSTLLNADCWYRALHQVALEDAIGQCTRAVERASYPAGVLDSRAMVHYRMGSFDAALADLEAALKLQPGLSNSLYLKGIILLEQGKGEGRKAIDEALRQSPELEAYYALFGIGPKS
;
A
#
# COMPACT_ATOMS: atom_id res chain seq x y z
N ASP A 1 -19.29 -36.84 39.31
CA ASP A 1 -18.69 -36.91 37.97
C ASP A 1 -19.69 -36.40 36.96
N TRP A 2 -19.41 -35.25 36.35
CA TRP A 2 -20.34 -34.57 35.43
C TRP A 2 -19.92 -34.67 33.96
N VAL A 3 -18.65 -35.03 33.72
CA VAL A 3 -18.08 -35.26 32.39
C VAL A 3 -18.72 -36.51 31.78
N ILE A 4 -19.06 -36.44 30.50
CA ILE A 4 -19.57 -37.58 29.75
C ILE A 4 -18.41 -38.14 28.92
N PRO A 5 -17.74 -39.24 29.29
CA PRO A 5 -16.58 -39.72 28.54
C PRO A 5 -16.92 -40.03 27.07
N ALA A 6 -15.98 -39.80 26.15
CA ALA A 6 -16.15 -40.23 24.77
C ALA A 6 -15.92 -41.75 24.66
N GLU A 7 -16.88 -42.47 24.07
CA GLU A 7 -16.69 -43.86 23.65
C GLU A 7 -15.91 -43.87 22.33
N LEU A 8 -14.70 -44.41 22.36
CA LEU A 8 -13.82 -44.46 21.19
C LEU A 8 -14.08 -45.72 20.37
N ASP A 9 -14.15 -45.56 19.05
CA ASP A 9 -14.22 -46.66 18.10
C ASP A 9 -12.81 -47.11 17.72
N ASP A 10 -12.48 -48.38 17.95
CA ASP A 10 -11.20 -49.00 17.59
C ASP A 10 -10.88 -48.83 16.10
N ALA A 11 -11.89 -48.79 15.23
CA ALA A 11 -11.71 -48.57 13.80
C ALA A 11 -11.27 -47.13 13.48
N VAL A 12 -11.79 -46.14 14.22
CA VAL A 12 -11.37 -44.73 14.10
C VAL A 12 -9.92 -44.59 14.57
N LEU A 13 -9.58 -45.19 15.72
CA LEU A 13 -8.20 -45.20 16.23
C LEU A 13 -7.21 -45.92 15.31
N ALA A 14 -7.66 -46.83 14.45
CA ALA A 14 -6.81 -47.52 13.47
C ALA A 14 -6.58 -46.70 12.19
N ASP A 15 -7.66 -46.22 11.54
CA ASP A 15 -7.63 -45.68 10.17
C ASP A 15 -8.19 -44.23 10.03
N GLY A 16 -8.43 -43.53 11.14
CA GLY A 16 -9.00 -42.18 11.17
C GLY A 16 -8.02 -41.04 10.84
N PRO A 17 -8.51 -39.80 10.64
CA PRO A 17 -7.68 -38.62 10.34
C PRO A 17 -6.73 -38.27 11.49
N SER A 18 -5.71 -37.43 11.28
CA SER A 18 -4.69 -37.14 12.31
C SER A 18 -5.28 -36.72 13.66
N GLU A 19 -6.33 -35.91 13.67
CA GLU A 19 -7.12 -35.66 14.89
C GLU A 19 -8.14 -36.80 15.09
N GLN A 20 -7.95 -37.66 16.09
CA GLN A 20 -8.86 -38.79 16.34
C GLN A 20 -10.05 -38.41 17.23
N LEU A 21 -9.80 -37.65 18.29
CA LEU A 21 -10.81 -37.19 19.24
C LEU A 21 -10.63 -35.70 19.51
N PHE A 22 -11.73 -34.97 19.44
CA PHE A 22 -11.86 -33.60 19.95
C PHE A 22 -13.14 -33.52 20.79
N ASP A 23 -13.00 -33.58 22.11
CA ASP A 23 -14.14 -33.55 23.04
C ASP A 23 -13.98 -32.40 24.03
N TRP A 24 -14.77 -31.35 23.86
CA TRP A 24 -14.79 -30.20 24.77
C TRP A 24 -16.13 -30.16 25.51
N GLN A 25 -16.08 -30.04 26.83
CA GLN A 25 -17.27 -30.00 27.66
C GLN A 25 -17.17 -28.86 28.67
N HIS A 26 -18.25 -28.10 28.82
CA HIS A 26 -18.36 -27.03 29.81
C HIS A 26 -19.53 -27.31 30.75
N ARG A 27 -19.30 -27.14 32.05
CA ARG A 27 -20.32 -27.09 33.10
C ARG A 27 -20.34 -25.70 33.70
N LEU A 28 -21.47 -25.03 33.60
CA LEU A 28 -21.74 -23.74 34.23
C LEU A 28 -22.69 -24.01 35.39
N GLU A 29 -22.23 -23.80 36.63
CA GLU A 29 -23.02 -24.08 37.83
C GLU A 29 -22.45 -23.32 39.03
N ASN A 30 -23.33 -22.67 39.81
CA ASN A 30 -22.96 -21.95 41.05
C ASN A 30 -21.85 -20.90 40.86
N GLY A 31 -21.90 -20.10 39.80
CA GLY A 31 -20.87 -19.07 39.53
C GLY A 31 -19.55 -19.61 38.97
N ILE A 32 -19.41 -20.93 38.83
CA ILE A 32 -18.16 -21.57 38.40
C ILE A 32 -18.35 -22.19 37.01
N VAL A 33 -17.36 -21.97 36.15
CA VAL A 33 -17.23 -22.66 34.86
C VAL A 33 -16.15 -23.74 34.98
N GLN A 34 -16.53 -24.99 34.74
CA GLN A 34 -15.59 -26.10 34.62
C GLN A 34 -15.50 -26.51 33.16
N SER A 35 -14.31 -26.44 32.57
CA SER A 35 -14.06 -26.81 31.17
C SER A 35 -13.21 -28.06 31.15
N PHE A 36 -13.68 -29.12 30.49
CA PHE A 36 -12.98 -30.38 30.29
C PHE A 36 -12.66 -30.55 28.81
N ASN A 37 -11.47 -31.03 28.50
CA ASN A 37 -10.99 -31.28 27.15
C ASN A 37 -10.30 -32.64 27.10
N ASP A 38 -10.73 -33.52 26.20
CA ASP A 38 -10.08 -34.80 25.88
C ASP A 38 -9.76 -34.84 24.38
N ARG A 39 -8.47 -34.96 24.08
CA ARG A 39 -7.91 -34.89 22.73
C ARG A 39 -7.07 -36.12 22.43
N ILE A 40 -7.24 -36.69 21.25
CA ILE A 40 -6.38 -37.77 20.73
C ILE A 40 -5.85 -37.36 19.37
N VAL A 41 -4.53 -37.38 19.21
CA VAL A 41 -3.84 -37.01 17.96
C VAL A 41 -2.92 -38.13 17.52
N ARG A 42 -2.91 -38.43 16.23
CA ARG A 42 -1.98 -39.36 15.59
C ARG A 42 -0.73 -38.62 15.13
N ILE A 43 0.43 -39.20 15.45
CA ILE A 43 1.72 -38.67 15.04
C ILE A 43 2.07 -39.25 13.66
N ASP A 44 1.50 -38.67 12.61
CA ASP A 44 1.58 -39.21 11.24
C ASP A 44 2.88 -38.92 10.49
N ASN A 45 3.64 -37.91 10.94
CA ASN A 45 4.83 -37.44 10.26
C ASN A 45 5.75 -36.66 11.22
N PRO A 46 6.99 -36.32 10.80
CA PRO A 46 7.92 -35.57 11.63
C PRO A 46 7.44 -34.17 12.07
N GLU A 47 6.58 -33.52 11.30
CA GLU A 47 6.01 -32.20 11.65
C GLU A 47 5.01 -32.34 12.81
N ALA A 48 4.12 -33.33 12.76
CA ALA A 48 3.21 -33.67 13.86
C ALA A 48 4.00 -34.08 15.11
N LEU A 49 5.06 -34.87 14.96
CA LEU A 49 5.96 -35.23 16.07
C LEU A 49 6.60 -34.00 16.71
N THR A 50 7.00 -33.03 15.88
CA THR A 50 7.60 -31.78 16.37
C THR A 50 6.57 -30.92 17.10
N THR A 51 5.35 -30.82 16.57
CA THR A 51 4.28 -29.96 17.11
C THR A 51 3.70 -30.53 18.40
N GLU A 52 3.39 -31.83 18.42
CA GLU A 52 2.77 -32.52 19.56
C GLU A 52 3.81 -33.05 20.56
N GLY A 53 5.10 -33.05 20.20
CA GLY A 53 6.20 -33.47 21.08
C GLY A 53 6.45 -32.53 22.24
N THR A 54 5.85 -31.33 22.25
CA THR A 54 5.85 -30.43 23.41
C THR A 54 4.47 -29.82 23.59
N LEU A 55 3.79 -30.20 24.67
CA LEU A 55 2.46 -29.69 24.99
C LEU A 55 2.52 -28.45 25.87
N LYS A 56 1.50 -27.60 25.77
CA LYS A 56 1.34 -26.36 26.54
C LYS A 56 -0.13 -26.16 26.91
N PHE A 57 -0.38 -25.81 28.18
CA PHE A 57 -1.71 -25.54 28.70
C PHE A 57 -1.68 -24.25 29.52
N ASP A 58 -2.48 -23.26 29.12
CA ASP A 58 -2.50 -21.95 29.77
C ASP A 58 -3.75 -21.79 30.64
N TRP A 59 -3.59 -21.29 31.87
CA TRP A 59 -4.71 -20.98 32.75
C TRP A 59 -4.44 -19.75 33.63
N SER A 60 -5.49 -19.19 34.20
CA SER A 60 -5.44 -18.06 35.13
C SER A 60 -5.52 -18.57 36.57
N PRO A 61 -4.39 -18.62 37.31
CA PRO A 61 -4.34 -19.22 38.65
C PRO A 61 -5.13 -18.44 39.71
N ASP A 62 -5.44 -17.17 39.45
CA ASP A 62 -6.29 -16.33 40.30
C ASP A 62 -7.78 -16.67 40.18
N LYS A 63 -8.18 -17.36 39.11
CA LYS A 63 -9.57 -17.74 38.82
C LYS A 63 -9.86 -19.22 39.06
N GLY A 64 -8.84 -20.07 39.06
CA GLY A 64 -9.02 -21.50 39.31
C GLY A 64 -7.80 -22.34 38.92
N ASP A 65 -8.03 -23.63 38.80
CA ASP A 65 -6.98 -24.65 38.74
C ASP A 65 -6.99 -25.40 37.40
N LEU A 66 -5.81 -25.84 36.97
CA LEU A 66 -5.61 -26.80 35.89
C LEU A 66 -5.42 -28.20 36.47
N PHE A 67 -6.18 -29.16 35.96
CA PHE A 67 -6.07 -30.58 36.31
C PHE A 67 -5.74 -31.40 35.06
N ILE A 68 -4.64 -32.16 35.09
CA ILE A 68 -4.33 -33.15 34.06
C ILE A 68 -4.86 -34.51 34.53
N HIS A 69 -5.86 -35.04 33.81
CA HIS A 69 -6.51 -36.31 34.14
C HIS A 69 -5.89 -37.50 33.42
N ARG A 70 -5.45 -37.29 32.16
CA ARG A 70 -4.78 -38.29 31.34
C ARG A 70 -3.66 -37.66 30.55
N PHE A 71 -2.56 -38.39 30.45
CA PHE A 71 -1.45 -38.09 29.56
C PHE A 71 -0.83 -39.42 29.13
N GLU A 72 -1.22 -39.88 27.95
CA GLU A 72 -1.04 -41.27 27.53
C GLU A 72 -0.47 -41.33 26.10
N ILE A 73 0.51 -42.20 25.86
CA ILE A 73 0.89 -42.64 24.52
C ILE A 73 0.23 -43.98 24.25
N ILE A 74 -0.50 -44.10 23.15
CA ILE A 74 -1.07 -45.37 22.69
C ILE A 74 -0.24 -45.86 21.51
N ARG A 75 0.46 -46.99 21.69
CA ARG A 75 1.35 -47.59 20.69
C ARG A 75 0.99 -49.04 20.51
N ASP A 76 0.69 -49.44 19.28
CA ASP A 76 0.33 -50.82 18.92
C ASP A 76 -0.81 -51.41 19.79
N GLY A 77 -1.72 -50.56 20.28
CA GLY A 77 -2.84 -50.93 21.17
C GLY A 77 -2.49 -50.99 22.66
N GLU A 78 -1.23 -50.77 23.05
CA GLU A 78 -0.81 -50.65 24.44
C GLU A 78 -0.85 -49.19 24.92
N VAL A 79 -1.37 -48.96 26.12
CA VAL A 79 -1.42 -47.63 26.76
C VAL A 79 -0.20 -47.44 27.66
N ILE A 80 0.60 -46.42 27.35
CA ILE A 80 1.73 -45.96 28.14
C ILE A 80 1.26 -44.72 28.91
N ASP A 81 0.91 -44.91 30.19
CA ASP A 81 0.51 -43.82 31.09
C ASP A 81 1.75 -43.04 31.57
N LEU A 82 1.89 -41.82 31.05
CA LEU A 82 3.03 -40.96 31.35
C LEU A 82 2.93 -40.35 32.76
N ILE A 83 1.73 -40.14 33.28
CA ILE A 83 1.51 -39.66 34.65
C ILE A 83 1.98 -40.72 35.63
N ALA A 84 1.60 -41.98 35.43
CA ALA A 84 2.03 -43.10 36.27
C ALA A 84 3.55 -43.36 36.20
N GLN A 85 4.20 -42.96 35.11
CA GLN A 85 5.66 -43.00 34.97
C GLN A 85 6.40 -41.82 35.63
N GLY A 86 5.66 -40.90 36.26
CA GLY A 86 6.22 -39.74 36.96
C GLY A 86 6.64 -38.62 36.03
N VAL A 87 6.04 -38.52 34.83
CA VAL A 87 6.25 -37.36 33.96
C VAL A 87 5.52 -36.16 34.57
N GLU A 88 6.28 -35.15 34.94
CA GLU A 88 5.77 -33.91 35.53
C GLU A 88 5.71 -32.80 34.48
N PHE A 89 4.79 -31.87 34.68
CA PHE A 89 4.68 -30.66 33.87
C PHE A 89 5.47 -29.53 34.54
N ASP A 90 6.29 -28.85 33.76
CA ASP A 90 6.93 -27.62 34.21
C ASP A 90 5.88 -26.50 34.19
N VAL A 91 5.63 -25.91 35.36
CA VAL A 91 4.77 -24.73 35.47
C VAL A 91 5.64 -23.50 35.42
N ILE A 92 5.48 -22.71 34.36
CA ILE A 92 6.21 -21.47 34.17
C ILE A 92 5.24 -20.30 34.10
N ARG A 93 5.62 -19.18 34.70
CA ARG A 93 5.00 -17.90 34.39
C ARG A 93 5.65 -17.38 33.12
N ARG A 94 4.91 -17.47 32.02
CA ARG A 94 5.34 -16.99 30.73
C ARG A 94 4.44 -15.83 30.34
N GLU A 95 4.91 -14.62 30.62
CA GLU A 95 4.28 -13.40 30.13
C GLU A 95 4.53 -13.32 28.61
N GLU A 96 3.65 -13.96 27.83
CA GLU A 96 3.70 -13.83 26.38
C GLU A 96 3.46 -12.36 26.04
N ASN A 97 4.36 -11.76 25.26
CA ASN A 97 4.33 -10.35 24.87
C ASN A 97 4.77 -9.36 25.97
N LEU A 98 5.64 -9.75 26.90
CA LEU A 98 6.26 -8.79 27.84
C LEU A 98 7.01 -7.66 27.11
N GLU A 99 7.58 -7.93 25.94
CA GLU A 99 8.18 -6.93 25.05
C GLU A 99 7.16 -5.91 24.52
N ARG A 100 5.86 -6.27 24.50
CA ARG A 100 4.74 -5.38 24.22
C ARG A 100 4.10 -4.81 25.49
N ARG A 101 4.77 -4.96 26.65
CA ARG A 101 4.30 -4.48 27.96
C ARG A 101 2.93 -5.06 28.33
N LEU A 102 2.78 -6.37 28.14
CA LEU A 102 1.59 -7.11 28.57
C LEU A 102 1.97 -8.04 29.73
N LEU A 103 1.22 -7.94 30.82
CA LEU A 103 1.25 -8.86 31.96
C LEU A 103 -0.15 -9.47 32.08
N ASP A 104 -0.33 -10.72 31.68
CA ASP A 104 -1.65 -11.36 31.69
C ASP A 104 -1.89 -12.24 32.91
N GLY A 105 -0.83 -12.54 33.67
CA GLY A 105 -0.89 -13.34 34.88
C GLY A 105 -1.15 -14.83 34.65
N ARG A 106 -1.15 -15.28 33.40
CA ARG A 106 -1.38 -16.69 33.07
C ARG A 106 -0.16 -17.53 33.41
N LEU A 107 -0.42 -18.74 33.87
CA LEU A 107 0.61 -19.77 33.98
C LEU A 107 0.48 -20.72 32.79
N THR A 108 1.63 -21.18 32.29
CA THR A 108 1.71 -22.23 31.28
C THR A 108 2.26 -23.49 31.93
N ALA A 109 1.50 -24.58 31.88
CA ALA A 109 2.02 -25.92 32.16
C ALA A 109 2.55 -26.49 30.84
N THR A 110 3.84 -26.86 30.81
CA THR A 110 4.47 -27.41 29.60
C THR A 110 5.18 -28.72 29.88
N VAL A 111 5.21 -29.60 28.88
CA VAL A 111 5.89 -30.90 28.98
C VAL A 111 6.42 -31.29 27.61
N ALA A 112 7.67 -31.74 27.56
CA ALA A 112 8.20 -32.47 26.42
C ALA A 112 7.73 -33.94 26.55
N VAL A 113 7.01 -34.46 25.57
CA VAL A 113 6.38 -35.79 25.64
C VAL A 113 7.45 -36.87 25.49
N PRO A 114 7.87 -37.56 26.58
CA PRO A 114 9.04 -38.42 26.53
C PRO A 114 8.71 -39.71 25.77
N GLY A 115 9.56 -40.05 24.80
CA GLY A 115 9.44 -41.30 24.05
C GLY A 115 8.32 -41.33 22.99
N LEU A 116 7.72 -40.18 22.66
CA LEU A 116 6.79 -40.02 21.53
C LEU A 116 7.50 -40.27 20.19
N LYS A 117 6.85 -40.96 19.26
CA LYS A 117 7.38 -41.33 17.94
C LYS A 117 6.30 -41.27 16.87
N GLU A 118 6.73 -41.23 15.61
CA GLU A 118 5.86 -41.42 14.46
C GLU A 118 5.13 -42.78 14.56
N GLY A 119 3.82 -42.77 14.29
CA GLY A 119 2.90 -43.91 14.44
C GLY A 119 2.16 -43.98 15.78
N ASP A 120 2.59 -43.23 16.80
CA ASP A 120 1.90 -43.18 18.10
C ASP A 120 0.58 -42.40 18.02
N LEU A 121 -0.36 -42.70 18.91
CA LEU A 121 -1.43 -41.77 19.28
C LEU A 121 -1.11 -41.12 20.63
N LEU A 122 -1.24 -39.80 20.71
CA LEU A 122 -1.11 -39.03 21.94
C LEU A 122 -2.50 -38.67 22.45
N ARG A 123 -2.86 -39.13 23.66
CA ARG A 123 -4.10 -38.76 24.34
C ARG A 123 -3.81 -37.86 25.53
N ILE A 124 -4.52 -36.74 25.61
CA ILE A 124 -4.48 -35.85 26.77
C ILE A 124 -5.91 -35.46 27.17
N ALA A 125 -6.21 -35.63 28.46
CA ALA A 125 -7.44 -35.14 29.05
C ALA A 125 -7.13 -34.21 30.21
N HIS A 126 -7.70 -33.01 30.21
CA HIS A 126 -7.50 -32.01 31.25
C HIS A 126 -8.79 -31.24 31.56
N SER A 127 -8.83 -30.58 32.72
CA SER A 127 -9.88 -29.61 33.01
C SER A 127 -9.34 -28.32 33.62
N ILE A 128 -10.03 -27.21 33.37
CA ILE A 128 -9.77 -25.90 33.95
C ILE A 128 -11.02 -25.43 34.68
N THR A 129 -10.89 -24.92 35.89
CA THR A 129 -11.97 -24.22 36.61
C THR A 129 -11.79 -22.71 36.50
N VAL A 130 -12.90 -21.97 36.42
CA VAL A 130 -12.94 -20.51 36.39
C VAL A 130 -14.05 -20.02 37.30
N ASP A 131 -13.67 -19.28 38.34
CA ASP A 131 -14.49 -18.46 39.23
C ASP A 131 -14.01 -17.01 39.05
N ASP A 132 -14.81 -16.15 38.43
CA ASP A 132 -14.38 -14.80 38.05
C ASP A 132 -14.92 -13.75 39.01
N GLN A 133 -14.05 -13.17 39.85
CA GLN A 133 -14.46 -12.20 40.87
C GLN A 133 -15.17 -10.95 40.32
N ALA A 134 -15.03 -10.63 39.03
CA ALA A 134 -15.73 -9.49 38.44
C ALA A 134 -17.19 -9.79 38.10
N LEU A 135 -17.53 -11.06 37.86
CA LEU A 135 -18.85 -11.49 37.41
C LEU A 135 -19.77 -11.92 38.57
N GLY A 136 -19.19 -12.22 39.74
CA GLY A 136 -19.97 -12.71 40.89
C GLY A 136 -20.55 -14.08 40.58
N ASP A 137 -21.88 -14.25 40.74
CA ASP A 137 -22.55 -15.52 40.42
C ASP A 137 -22.81 -15.70 38.90
N GLU A 138 -22.49 -14.70 38.08
CA GLU A 138 -22.68 -14.75 36.63
C GLU A 138 -21.54 -15.51 35.93
N VAL A 139 -21.89 -16.25 34.88
CA VAL A 139 -20.99 -17.16 34.16
C VAL A 139 -21.07 -16.94 32.66
N GLN A 140 -19.98 -17.26 31.96
CA GLN A 140 -19.90 -17.19 30.50
C GLN A 140 -18.96 -18.25 29.94
N VAL A 141 -19.21 -18.66 28.69
CA VAL A 141 -18.34 -19.50 27.88
C VAL A 141 -18.35 -18.96 26.44
N ILE A 142 -17.16 -18.83 25.85
CA ILE A 142 -17.00 -18.69 24.40
C ILE A 142 -16.28 -19.94 23.89
N GLN A 143 -16.93 -20.67 22.99
CA GLN A 143 -16.44 -21.89 22.41
C GLN A 143 -16.29 -21.74 20.89
N TYR A 144 -15.08 -21.92 20.37
CA TYR A 144 -14.88 -22.05 18.93
C TYR A 144 -15.44 -23.36 18.41
N LEU A 145 -16.20 -23.30 17.32
CA LEU A 145 -16.77 -24.47 16.66
C LEU A 145 -16.03 -24.69 15.33
N PRO A 146 -15.04 -25.61 15.28
CA PRO A 146 -14.35 -25.93 14.05
C PRO A 146 -15.32 -26.33 12.94
N ALA A 147 -15.04 -25.92 11.71
CA ALA A 147 -15.87 -26.21 10.54
C ALA A 147 -15.13 -27.06 9.52
N ALA A 148 -15.86 -27.77 8.65
CA ALA A 148 -15.28 -28.46 7.51
C ALA A 148 -14.46 -27.48 6.63
N PRO A 149 -13.36 -27.92 5.98
CA PRO A 149 -12.94 -29.30 5.74
C PRO A 149 -12.01 -29.89 6.83
N TRP A 150 -11.92 -29.28 8.02
CA TRP A 150 -11.21 -29.90 9.13
C TRP A 150 -11.75 -31.31 9.39
N ARG A 151 -10.88 -32.31 9.53
CA ARG A 151 -11.24 -33.72 9.69
C ARG A 151 -10.86 -34.16 11.09
N VAL A 152 -11.82 -34.76 11.79
CA VAL A 152 -11.62 -35.41 13.08
C VAL A 152 -12.39 -36.73 13.08
N GLY A 153 -11.89 -37.74 13.79
CA GLY A 153 -12.56 -39.02 13.96
C GLY A 153 -13.89 -38.87 14.69
N GLN A 154 -13.84 -38.40 15.94
CA GLN A 154 -14.99 -38.03 16.75
C GLN A 154 -14.80 -36.62 17.31
N GLY A 155 -15.72 -35.70 16.96
CA GLY A 155 -15.67 -34.31 17.43
C GLY A 155 -16.98 -33.87 18.07
N ARG A 156 -16.91 -33.32 19.28
CA ARG A 156 -18.07 -32.68 19.94
C ARG A 156 -17.69 -31.54 20.87
N ALA A 157 -18.62 -30.60 21.02
CA ALA A 157 -18.62 -29.57 22.04
C ALA A 157 -19.92 -29.66 22.85
N ILE A 158 -19.83 -29.81 24.17
CA ILE A 158 -20.97 -29.94 25.08
C ILE A 158 -20.97 -28.74 26.03
N VAL A 159 -22.10 -28.06 26.18
CA VAL A 159 -22.28 -27.06 27.24
C VAL A 159 -23.46 -27.46 28.10
N SER A 160 -23.32 -27.37 29.42
CA SER A 160 -24.34 -27.84 30.35
C SER A 160 -24.49 -26.98 31.60
N TRP A 161 -25.71 -26.86 32.11
CA TRP A 161 -26.07 -26.02 33.26
C TRP A 161 -27.31 -26.55 34.00
N PRO A 162 -27.50 -26.27 35.30
CA PRO A 162 -28.69 -26.71 36.03
C PRO A 162 -29.98 -26.19 35.38
N THR A 163 -31.05 -26.98 35.34
CA THR A 163 -32.34 -26.52 34.79
C THR A 163 -32.99 -25.40 35.61
N SER A 164 -32.52 -25.18 36.84
CA SER A 164 -32.90 -24.04 37.69
C SER A 164 -32.22 -22.73 37.32
N GLU A 165 -31.09 -22.78 36.59
CA GLU A 165 -30.35 -21.61 36.16
C GLU A 165 -30.80 -21.17 34.76
N LYS A 166 -30.91 -19.86 34.56
CA LYS A 166 -31.26 -19.29 33.27
C LYS A 166 -29.98 -19.00 32.50
N MET A 167 -29.87 -19.57 31.30
CA MET A 167 -28.75 -19.34 30.39
C MET A 167 -29.28 -18.93 29.02
N GLY A 168 -28.61 -17.97 28.39
CA GLY A 168 -28.78 -17.67 26.97
C GLY A 168 -27.60 -18.18 26.15
N TRP A 169 -27.86 -18.55 24.89
CA TRP A 169 -26.82 -19.05 23.99
C TRP A 169 -27.06 -18.65 22.53
N LYS A 170 -25.97 -18.34 21.82
CA LYS A 170 -25.96 -18.08 20.36
C LYS A 170 -24.60 -18.45 19.75
N ALA A 171 -24.59 -18.94 18.52
CA ALA A 171 -23.34 -19.19 17.77
C ALA A 171 -23.17 -18.31 16.51
N GLY A 172 -24.03 -17.30 16.35
CA GLY A 172 -24.08 -16.42 15.18
C GLY A 172 -25.03 -16.93 14.08
N PRO A 173 -25.26 -16.12 13.02
CA PRO A 173 -26.34 -16.33 12.06
C PRO A 173 -26.15 -17.51 11.08
N PHE A 174 -24.97 -18.16 11.07
CA PHE A 174 -24.64 -19.25 10.12
C PHE A 174 -24.29 -20.57 10.81
N VAL A 175 -24.63 -20.70 12.10
CA VAL A 175 -24.41 -21.92 12.87
C VAL A 175 -25.76 -22.41 13.37
N ASP A 176 -26.23 -23.52 12.80
CA ASP A 176 -27.41 -24.21 13.29
C ASP A 176 -27.04 -24.94 14.59
N LEU A 177 -27.62 -24.48 15.70
CA LEU A 177 -27.44 -25.11 17.00
C LEU A 177 -28.51 -26.18 17.23
N PRO A 178 -28.16 -27.31 17.87
CA PRO A 178 -29.11 -28.33 18.25
C PRO A 178 -30.07 -27.83 19.34
N GLU A 179 -31.21 -28.51 19.49
CA GLU A 179 -32.11 -28.25 20.62
C GLU A 179 -31.45 -28.66 21.95
N VAL A 180 -31.73 -27.87 23.00
CA VAL A 180 -31.26 -28.18 24.35
C VAL A 180 -31.99 -29.41 24.89
N GLN A 181 -31.23 -30.34 25.46
CA GLN A 181 -31.75 -31.57 26.05
C GLN A 181 -31.66 -31.52 27.57
N GLU A 182 -32.71 -31.92 28.27
CA GLU A 182 -32.69 -32.05 29.73
C GLU A 182 -32.32 -33.47 30.16
N ARG A 183 -31.29 -33.60 30.99
CA ARG A 183 -30.80 -34.89 31.52
C ARG A 183 -30.43 -34.72 32.99
N GLY A 184 -31.10 -35.46 33.87
CA GLY A 184 -30.72 -35.54 35.30
C GLY A 184 -30.73 -34.20 36.05
N GLY A 185 -31.62 -33.27 35.70
CA GLY A 185 -31.70 -31.94 36.33
C GLY A 185 -30.79 -30.88 35.69
N TYR A 186 -30.14 -31.20 34.57
CA TYR A 186 -29.31 -30.27 33.81
C TYR A 186 -29.78 -30.16 32.36
N SER A 187 -29.64 -28.97 31.80
CA SER A 187 -29.76 -28.67 30.38
C SER A 187 -28.43 -28.94 29.68
N PHE A 188 -28.47 -29.43 28.45
CA PHE A 188 -27.30 -29.73 27.63
C PHE A 188 -27.47 -29.24 26.19
N LEU A 189 -26.43 -28.63 25.67
CA LEU A 189 -26.27 -28.30 24.26
C LEU A 189 -25.14 -29.17 23.69
N ASP A 190 -25.51 -30.24 22.97
CA ASP A 190 -24.57 -31.22 22.41
C ASP A 190 -24.30 -30.95 20.93
N ILE A 191 -23.16 -30.32 20.61
CA ILE A 191 -22.83 -29.90 19.25
C ILE A 191 -21.81 -30.87 18.66
N ALA A 192 -22.14 -31.49 17.52
CA ALA A 192 -21.18 -32.25 16.74
C ALA A 192 -20.24 -31.29 15.97
N VAL A 193 -18.93 -31.56 16.00
CA VAL A 193 -17.92 -30.84 15.21
C VAL A 193 -17.13 -31.83 14.32
N PRO A 194 -16.66 -31.44 13.13
CA PRO A 194 -16.78 -30.10 12.54
C PRO A 194 -18.22 -29.75 12.19
N ILE A 195 -18.60 -28.48 12.40
CA ILE A 195 -19.83 -27.96 11.81
C ILE A 195 -19.69 -27.87 10.29
N ALA A 196 -20.81 -27.67 9.59
CA ALA A 196 -20.80 -27.51 8.14
C ALA A 196 -19.87 -26.35 7.70
N LYS A 197 -19.16 -26.54 6.59
CA LYS A 197 -18.34 -25.48 5.99
C LYS A 197 -19.23 -24.30 5.62
N ARG A 198 -18.90 -23.10 6.11
CA ARG A 198 -19.55 -21.86 5.66
C ARG A 198 -19.14 -21.57 4.22
N GLU A 199 -20.09 -21.08 3.41
CA GLU A 199 -19.78 -20.51 2.10
C GLU A 199 -18.85 -19.29 2.23
N ASP A 200 -17.93 -19.13 1.28
CA ASP A 200 -17.03 -17.97 1.28
C ASP A 200 -17.82 -16.68 1.11
N MET A 201 -17.54 -15.66 1.92
CA MET A 201 -18.19 -14.36 1.88
C MET A 201 -17.34 -13.34 1.10
N PRO A 202 -17.94 -12.35 0.44
CA PRO A 202 -17.16 -11.35 -0.28
C PRO A 202 -16.37 -10.49 0.72
N GLY A 203 -15.13 -10.11 0.37
CA GLY A 203 -14.23 -9.39 1.29
C GLY A 203 -14.71 -7.99 1.69
N ASP A 204 -15.64 -7.43 0.93
CA ASP A 204 -16.31 -6.16 1.16
C ASP A 204 -17.64 -6.29 1.95
N ALA A 205 -17.97 -7.49 2.45
CA ALA A 205 -19.12 -7.69 3.31
C ALA A 205 -18.90 -7.10 4.71
N PRO A 206 -19.95 -6.60 5.38
CA PRO A 206 -19.88 -6.27 6.80
C PRO A 206 -19.38 -7.45 7.64
N SER A 207 -18.74 -7.15 8.77
CA SER A 207 -18.06 -8.17 9.57
C SER A 207 -19.04 -9.19 10.16
N ARG A 208 -20.31 -8.83 10.40
CA ARG A 208 -21.34 -9.78 10.86
C ARG A 208 -21.56 -10.95 9.90
N PHE A 209 -21.33 -10.76 8.60
CA PHE A 209 -21.38 -11.85 7.61
C PHE A 209 -20.14 -12.74 7.65
N ARG A 210 -19.02 -12.19 8.13
CA ARG A 210 -17.69 -12.82 8.12
C ARG A 210 -17.25 -13.35 9.49
N ALA A 211 -18.04 -13.13 10.54
CA ALA A 211 -17.76 -13.54 11.92
C ALA A 211 -17.41 -15.03 12.04
N TYR A 212 -16.51 -15.36 12.97
CA TYR A 212 -16.14 -16.75 13.26
C TYR A 212 -17.30 -17.49 13.95
N PRO A 213 -17.42 -18.82 13.73
CA PRO A 213 -18.42 -19.66 14.39
C PRO A 213 -18.04 -19.86 15.86
N LEU A 214 -18.42 -18.90 16.70
CA LEU A 214 -18.18 -18.91 18.14
C LEU A 214 -19.52 -19.10 18.86
N LEU A 215 -19.68 -20.23 19.55
CA LEU A 215 -20.77 -20.41 20.51
C LEU A 215 -20.50 -19.54 21.73
N ARG A 216 -21.47 -18.73 22.11
CA ARG A 216 -21.46 -17.90 23.32
C ARG A 216 -22.59 -18.38 24.20
N VAL A 217 -22.28 -18.75 25.43
CA VAL A 217 -23.25 -19.14 26.46
C VAL A 217 -22.99 -18.29 27.69
N GLY A 218 -24.03 -17.81 28.36
CA GLY A 218 -23.87 -17.09 29.61
C GLY A 218 -25.19 -16.84 30.32
N SER A 219 -25.09 -16.46 31.59
CA SER A 219 -26.24 -16.22 32.48
C SER A 219 -26.87 -14.83 32.32
N PHE A 220 -26.19 -13.91 31.62
CA PHE A 220 -26.73 -12.58 31.33
C PHE A 220 -27.95 -12.63 30.40
N ASP A 221 -29.06 -12.12 30.91
CA ASP A 221 -30.33 -12.02 30.17
C ASP A 221 -30.33 -10.92 29.10
N SER A 222 -29.57 -9.85 29.34
CA SER A 222 -29.55 -8.66 28.51
C SER A 222 -28.25 -7.87 28.64
N TRP A 223 -27.99 -6.96 27.72
CA TRP A 223 -26.86 -6.01 27.83
C TRP A 223 -27.00 -5.11 29.05
N GLN A 224 -28.24 -4.81 29.46
CA GLN A 224 -28.55 -4.02 30.65
C GLN A 224 -28.09 -4.73 31.92
N ASP A 225 -28.25 -6.05 31.99
CA ASP A 225 -27.82 -6.82 33.17
C ASP A 225 -26.30 -6.90 33.24
N LEU A 226 -25.63 -7.11 32.10
CA LEU A 226 -24.17 -7.03 32.01
C LEU A 226 -23.65 -5.66 32.47
N SER A 227 -24.28 -4.58 31.99
CA SER A 227 -23.94 -3.20 32.37
C SER A 227 -24.03 -2.98 33.89
N LYS A 228 -25.10 -3.47 34.55
CA LYS A 228 -25.28 -3.36 36.00
C LYS A 228 -24.26 -4.16 36.81
N VAL A 229 -23.88 -5.34 36.34
CA VAL A 229 -22.90 -6.20 37.03
C VAL A 229 -21.51 -5.57 36.97
N MET A 230 -21.15 -4.97 35.84
CA MET A 230 -19.83 -4.38 35.66
C MET A 230 -19.70 -2.98 36.30
N GLU A 231 -20.75 -2.15 36.26
CA GLU A 231 -20.67 -0.72 36.65
C GLU A 231 -20.11 -0.44 38.06
N PRO A 232 -20.47 -1.18 39.12
CA PRO A 232 -20.03 -0.87 40.48
C PRO A 232 -18.51 -0.92 40.63
N HIS A 233 -17.83 -1.80 39.88
CA HIS A 233 -16.37 -1.93 39.90
C HIS A 233 -15.69 -0.64 39.42
N PHE A 234 -16.22 -0.03 38.35
CA PHE A 234 -15.68 1.21 37.78
C PHE A 234 -16.03 2.43 38.59
N THR A 235 -17.27 2.54 39.08
CA THR A 235 -17.67 3.68 39.92
C THR A 235 -16.93 3.67 41.25
N LYS A 236 -16.65 2.50 41.84
CA LYS A 236 -15.80 2.40 43.04
C LYS A 236 -14.36 2.83 42.75
N ALA A 237 -13.75 2.32 41.68
CA ALA A 237 -12.36 2.65 41.32
C ALA A 237 -12.17 4.12 40.91
N ALA A 238 -13.24 4.79 40.47
CA ALA A 238 -13.23 6.20 40.09
C ALA A 238 -13.39 7.18 41.27
N GLN A 239 -13.56 6.71 42.50
CA GLN A 239 -13.71 7.59 43.67
C GLN A 239 -12.38 8.28 44.00
N LEU A 240 -12.43 9.61 44.13
CA LEU A 240 -11.26 10.42 44.45
C LEU A 240 -11.11 10.64 45.96
N THR A 241 -9.85 10.68 46.41
CA THR A 241 -9.55 11.05 47.79
C THR A 241 -9.56 12.58 47.91
N ALA A 242 -10.26 13.12 48.89
CA ALA A 242 -10.29 14.57 49.13
C ALA A 242 -8.88 15.10 49.42
N GLY A 243 -8.42 16.05 48.62
CA GLY A 243 -7.06 16.60 48.67
C GLY A 243 -6.00 15.73 47.97
N GLY A 244 -6.40 14.69 47.24
CA GLY A 244 -5.50 13.83 46.46
C GLY A 244 -4.96 14.48 45.19
N ASP A 245 -4.01 13.81 44.56
CA ASP A 245 -3.30 14.33 43.37
C ASP A 245 -4.22 14.39 42.15
N VAL A 246 -5.10 13.41 41.96
CA VAL A 246 -6.05 13.42 40.84
C VAL A 246 -7.05 14.58 40.95
N GLU A 247 -7.49 14.92 42.17
CA GLU A 247 -8.27 16.14 42.42
C GLU A 247 -7.49 17.42 42.06
N ALA A 248 -6.19 17.47 42.36
CA ALA A 248 -5.35 18.61 42.03
C ALA A 248 -5.19 18.81 40.51
N ILE A 249 -5.10 17.73 39.73
CA ILE A 249 -5.13 17.78 38.25
C ILE A 249 -6.45 18.39 37.77
N ALA A 250 -7.58 17.88 38.24
CA ALA A 250 -8.89 18.38 37.82
C ALA A 250 -9.04 19.87 38.12
N LYS A 251 -8.61 20.35 39.30
CA LYS A 251 -8.56 21.77 39.64
C LYS A 251 -7.66 22.58 38.71
N ARG A 252 -6.50 22.03 38.32
CA ARG A 252 -5.56 22.67 37.37
C ARG A 252 -6.24 22.88 36.02
N ILE A 253 -6.91 21.87 35.48
CA ILE A 253 -7.64 21.95 34.21
C ILE A 253 -8.80 22.96 34.33
N MET A 254 -9.58 22.91 35.41
CA MET A 254 -10.68 23.84 35.65
C MET A 254 -10.25 25.31 35.75
N ALA A 255 -9.02 25.57 36.19
CA ALA A 255 -8.46 26.92 36.27
C ALA A 255 -8.07 27.48 34.89
N GLN A 256 -7.75 26.62 33.91
CA GLN A 256 -7.37 27.04 32.56
C GLN A 256 -8.59 27.45 31.73
N THR A 257 -9.72 26.77 31.89
CA THR A 257 -10.91 27.03 31.07
C THR A 257 -12.22 26.71 31.78
N ARG A 258 -13.29 27.38 31.35
CA ARG A 258 -14.68 27.08 31.76
C ARG A 258 -15.45 26.25 30.74
N ASP A 259 -14.92 26.11 29.53
CA ASP A 259 -15.55 25.35 28.46
C ASP A 259 -15.46 23.84 28.75
N PRO A 260 -16.59 23.12 28.90
CA PRO A 260 -16.59 21.69 29.20
C PRO A 260 -15.90 20.86 28.12
N LYS A 261 -15.99 21.26 26.85
CA LYS A 261 -15.32 20.56 25.74
C LYS A 261 -13.80 20.63 25.88
N THR A 262 -13.25 21.83 26.08
CA THR A 262 -11.81 22.02 26.33
C THR A 262 -11.35 21.28 27.58
N ARG A 263 -12.14 21.26 28.67
CA ARG A 263 -11.80 20.47 29.88
C ARG A 263 -11.69 18.97 29.60
N ALA A 264 -12.64 18.42 28.85
CA ALA A 264 -12.61 17.02 28.48
C ALA A 264 -11.41 16.66 27.59
N ALA A 265 -11.07 17.54 26.63
CA ALA A 265 -9.87 17.39 25.83
C ALA A 265 -8.59 17.38 26.69
N LEU A 266 -8.43 18.36 27.57
CA LEU A 266 -7.25 18.47 28.46
C LEU A 266 -7.15 17.28 29.43
N ALA A 267 -8.26 16.79 29.95
CA ALA A 267 -8.26 15.59 30.80
C ALA A 267 -7.85 14.35 30.01
N THR A 268 -8.37 14.19 28.79
CA THR A 268 -7.98 13.10 27.89
C THR A 268 -6.49 13.16 27.57
N GLN A 269 -6.00 14.34 27.17
CA GLN A 269 -4.58 14.60 26.92
C GLN A 269 -3.71 14.26 28.13
N THR A 270 -4.08 14.73 29.33
CA THR A 270 -3.33 14.44 30.56
C THR A 270 -3.22 12.93 30.80
N VAL A 271 -4.29 12.18 30.57
CA VAL A 271 -4.29 10.71 30.72
C VAL A 271 -3.46 10.03 29.62
N GLN A 272 -3.53 10.51 28.37
CA GLN A 272 -2.76 9.95 27.25
C GLN A 272 -1.26 10.16 27.46
N ASP A 273 -0.86 11.39 27.75
CA ASP A 273 0.53 11.84 27.68
C ASP A 273 1.30 11.58 29.00
N GLU A 274 0.62 11.61 30.17
CA GLU A 274 1.30 11.44 31.47
C GLU A 274 1.19 10.04 32.10
N VAL A 275 0.49 9.09 31.46
CA VAL A 275 0.31 7.72 31.97
C VAL A 275 0.62 6.72 30.86
N SER A 276 1.62 5.88 31.07
CA SER A 276 2.02 4.88 30.07
C SER A 276 1.03 3.69 30.01
N TYR A 277 0.87 3.09 28.83
CA TYR A 277 0.07 1.87 28.73
C TYR A 277 0.86 0.65 29.21
N LEU A 278 0.26 -0.14 30.10
CA LEU A 278 0.70 -1.46 30.54
C LEU A 278 -0.56 -2.30 30.72
N LEU A 279 -0.73 -3.37 29.94
CA LEU A 279 -1.83 -4.31 30.20
C LEU A 279 -1.49 -5.08 31.47
N ASP A 280 -2.37 -5.01 32.47
CA ASP A 280 -2.24 -5.72 33.73
C ASP A 280 -3.50 -6.56 33.98
N GLY A 281 -3.40 -7.86 33.65
CA GLY A 281 -4.45 -8.87 33.80
C GLY A 281 -4.42 -9.61 35.13
N LEU A 282 -3.44 -9.33 36.00
CA LEU A 282 -3.22 -10.01 37.28
C LEU A 282 -4.37 -9.79 38.26
N ASP A 283 -4.63 -10.77 39.13
CA ASP A 283 -5.58 -10.69 40.25
C ASP A 283 -6.99 -10.17 39.86
N GLY A 284 -7.53 -10.66 38.74
CA GLY A 284 -8.81 -10.23 38.17
C GLY A 284 -8.75 -8.99 37.26
N GLY A 285 -7.55 -8.49 36.99
CA GLY A 285 -7.25 -7.34 36.13
C GLY A 285 -7.72 -7.51 34.69
N ASN A 286 -8.25 -8.68 34.30
CA ASN A 286 -8.98 -8.84 33.03
C ASN A 286 -10.25 -7.97 32.97
N TYR A 287 -11.01 -7.87 34.06
CA TYR A 287 -12.29 -7.14 34.11
C TYR A 287 -12.32 -6.04 35.17
N LEU A 288 -11.59 -6.22 36.28
CA LEU A 288 -11.55 -5.23 37.35
C LEU A 288 -10.59 -4.08 37.00
N PRO A 289 -11.00 -2.82 37.21
CA PRO A 289 -10.12 -1.67 36.97
C PRO A 289 -9.19 -1.39 38.16
N GLN A 290 -7.99 -0.90 37.87
CA GLN A 290 -7.14 -0.21 38.85
C GLN A 290 -7.80 1.12 39.28
N ALA A 291 -7.62 1.52 40.55
CA ALA A 291 -8.14 2.80 41.05
C ALA A 291 -7.48 4.00 40.35
N ALA A 292 -8.21 5.11 40.26
CA ALA A 292 -7.73 6.34 39.61
C ALA A 292 -6.46 6.90 40.26
N GLU A 293 -6.44 6.99 41.60
CA GLU A 293 -5.27 7.49 42.36
C GLU A 293 -4.06 6.54 42.18
N ASP A 294 -4.27 5.23 42.26
CA ASP A 294 -3.19 4.23 42.04
C ASP A 294 -2.61 4.34 40.62
N THR A 295 -3.46 4.59 39.62
CA THR A 295 -3.04 4.76 38.22
C THR A 295 -2.18 6.00 38.04
N TRP A 296 -2.55 7.08 38.72
CA TRP A 296 -1.77 8.30 38.71
C TRP A 296 -0.43 8.15 39.45
N ASP A 297 -0.46 7.51 40.62
CA ASP A 297 0.74 7.29 41.44
C ASP A 297 1.75 6.37 40.73
N LYS A 298 1.26 5.30 40.09
CA LYS A 298 2.10 4.33 39.35
C LYS A 298 2.56 4.86 37.99
N ARG A 299 1.84 5.79 37.37
CA ARG A 299 2.09 6.32 36.01
C ARG A 299 2.03 5.27 34.89
N TYR A 300 1.34 4.17 35.14
CA TYR A 300 1.00 3.19 34.13
C TYR A 300 -0.33 2.50 34.41
N GLY A 301 -0.97 2.00 33.36
CA GLY A 301 -2.20 1.22 33.44
C GLY A 301 -2.75 0.80 32.08
N ASP A 302 -3.72 -0.11 32.09
CA ASP A 302 -4.37 -0.65 30.91
C ASP A 302 -5.58 0.19 30.47
N CYS A 303 -6.41 -0.34 29.56
CA CYS A 303 -7.61 0.38 29.09
C CYS A 303 -8.62 0.70 30.19
N LYS A 304 -8.72 -0.15 31.21
CA LYS A 304 -9.64 0.03 32.33
C LYS A 304 -9.11 1.07 33.28
N ALA A 305 -7.84 0.98 33.65
CA ALA A 305 -7.16 1.93 34.54
C ALA A 305 -7.19 3.36 33.97
N LYS A 306 -6.81 3.52 32.69
CA LYS A 306 -6.82 4.84 32.03
C LYS A 306 -8.24 5.39 31.86
N SER A 307 -9.22 4.54 31.55
CA SER A 307 -10.62 4.95 31.46
C SER A 307 -11.19 5.38 32.81
N VAL A 308 -10.84 4.70 33.91
CA VAL A 308 -11.26 5.08 35.27
C VAL A 308 -10.64 6.41 35.70
N LEU A 309 -9.35 6.62 35.45
CA LEU A 309 -8.70 7.90 35.73
C LEU A 309 -9.37 9.06 34.96
N LEU A 310 -9.64 8.86 33.66
CA LEU A 310 -10.34 9.85 32.84
C LEU A 310 -11.77 10.10 33.34
N LEU A 311 -12.51 9.04 33.68
CA LEU A 311 -13.85 9.13 34.26
C LEU A 311 -13.85 9.96 35.55
N SER A 312 -12.89 9.75 36.45
CA SER A 312 -12.75 10.51 37.68
C SER A 312 -12.54 12.00 37.45
N LEU A 313 -11.63 12.36 36.52
CA LEU A 313 -11.35 13.75 36.16
C LEU A 313 -12.60 14.43 35.59
N LEU A 314 -13.29 13.78 34.65
CA LEU A 314 -14.50 14.31 34.02
C LEU A 314 -15.64 14.52 35.04
N ARG A 315 -15.91 13.52 35.88
CA ARG A 315 -16.93 13.60 36.93
C ARG A 315 -16.63 14.70 37.94
N TYR A 316 -15.37 14.85 38.38
CA TYR A 316 -14.97 15.94 39.28
C TYR A 316 -15.24 17.32 38.67
N MET A 317 -15.02 17.47 37.36
CA MET A 317 -15.27 18.71 36.63
C MET A 317 -16.74 18.96 36.29
N GLY A 318 -17.64 18.06 36.69
CA GLY A 318 -19.09 18.16 36.48
C GLY A 318 -19.55 17.77 35.07
N ILE A 319 -18.76 16.96 34.36
CA ILE A 319 -19.10 16.44 33.03
C ILE A 319 -19.77 15.07 33.21
N ASP A 320 -20.95 14.89 32.61
CA ASP A 320 -21.65 13.61 32.62
C ASP A 320 -20.86 12.59 31.81
N ALA A 321 -20.41 11.52 32.46
CA ALA A 321 -19.53 10.54 31.85
C ALA A 321 -19.70 9.14 32.45
N ASN A 322 -19.51 8.13 31.59
CA ASN A 322 -19.49 6.71 31.93
C ASN A 322 -18.42 5.98 31.13
N VAL A 323 -17.88 4.92 31.72
CA VAL A 323 -17.07 3.94 30.97
C VAL A 323 -18.00 3.18 30.05
N VAL A 324 -17.53 2.90 28.84
CA VAL A 324 -18.25 2.09 27.86
C VAL A 324 -17.39 0.93 27.39
N LEU A 325 -18.01 -0.24 27.23
CA LEU A 325 -17.36 -1.41 26.65
C LEU A 325 -17.54 -1.38 25.13
N VAL A 326 -16.45 -1.64 24.39
CA VAL A 326 -16.44 -1.65 22.92
C VAL A 326 -15.66 -2.85 22.41
N THR A 327 -15.82 -3.16 21.13
CA THR A 327 -14.93 -4.08 20.43
C THR A 327 -14.21 -3.35 19.31
N THR A 328 -12.89 -3.54 19.23
CA THR A 328 -12.05 -2.91 18.21
C THR A 328 -12.28 -3.49 16.81
N ARG A 329 -12.89 -4.69 16.71
CA ARG A 329 -13.12 -5.39 15.44
C ARG A 329 -14.48 -6.07 15.41
N GLY A 330 -15.19 -5.90 14.29
CA GLY A 330 -16.46 -6.59 14.06
C GLY A 330 -17.61 -6.09 14.94
N GLY A 331 -17.53 -4.86 15.44
CA GLY A 331 -18.56 -4.26 16.29
C GLY A 331 -19.94 -4.17 15.65
N ASP A 332 -20.04 -4.22 14.31
CA ASP A 332 -21.31 -4.28 13.59
C ASP A 332 -22.13 -5.54 13.90
N ALA A 333 -21.51 -6.60 14.42
CA ALA A 333 -22.19 -7.84 14.82
C ALA A 333 -22.80 -7.79 16.22
N MET A 334 -22.40 -6.82 17.06
CA MET A 334 -22.74 -6.80 18.50
C MET A 334 -24.24 -6.96 18.81
N PRO A 335 -25.18 -6.29 18.10
CA PRO A 335 -26.61 -6.46 18.37
C PRO A 335 -27.14 -7.89 18.18
N GLU A 336 -26.45 -8.72 17.39
CA GLU A 336 -26.87 -10.09 17.08
C GLU A 336 -26.32 -11.11 18.08
N LEU A 337 -25.32 -10.75 18.89
CA LEU A 337 -24.62 -11.65 19.79
C LEU A 337 -25.42 -11.95 21.08
N GLN A 338 -24.98 -12.99 21.81
CA GLN A 338 -25.43 -13.23 23.17
C GLN A 338 -24.71 -12.24 24.10
N PRO A 339 -25.40 -11.55 25.02
CA PRO A 339 -24.76 -10.71 26.02
C PRO A 339 -23.78 -11.53 26.88
N VAL A 340 -22.48 -11.31 26.65
CA VAL A 340 -21.38 -11.83 27.48
C VAL A 340 -20.24 -10.81 27.47
N PRO A 341 -19.53 -10.60 28.60
CA PRO A 341 -18.47 -9.60 28.68
C PRO A 341 -17.27 -9.93 27.77
N ALA A 342 -17.04 -11.20 27.46
CA ALA A 342 -15.99 -11.63 26.53
C ALA A 342 -16.22 -11.20 25.06
N ASN A 343 -17.35 -10.54 24.73
CA ASN A 343 -17.52 -9.91 23.41
C ASN A 343 -16.74 -8.59 23.26
N PHE A 344 -16.32 -7.99 24.36
CA PHE A 344 -15.61 -6.71 24.37
C PHE A 344 -14.13 -6.93 24.61
N ASP A 345 -13.30 -6.24 23.83
CA ASP A 345 -11.82 -6.31 23.92
C ASP A 345 -11.21 -4.97 24.36
N HIS A 346 -12.02 -3.91 24.51
CA HIS A 346 -11.55 -2.58 24.84
C HIS A 346 -12.57 -1.75 25.62
N MET A 347 -12.10 -0.73 26.34
CA MET A 347 -12.92 0.16 27.17
C MET A 347 -12.47 1.62 26.99
N ILE A 348 -13.43 2.53 26.85
CA ILE A 348 -13.21 3.98 26.70
C ILE A 348 -14.22 4.75 27.55
N VAL A 349 -14.19 6.09 27.52
CA VAL A 349 -15.15 6.93 28.25
C VAL A 349 -16.08 7.65 27.28
N ARG A 350 -17.39 7.55 27.51
CA ARG A 350 -18.40 8.40 26.88
C ARG A 350 -18.64 9.61 27.76
N ALA A 351 -18.44 10.80 27.23
CA ALA A 351 -18.75 12.08 27.87
C ALA A 351 -19.90 12.78 27.12
N VAL A 352 -20.91 13.26 27.83
CA VAL A 352 -22.03 14.02 27.26
C VAL A 352 -21.79 15.51 27.50
N ILE A 353 -21.57 16.26 26.43
CA ILE A 353 -21.26 17.69 26.46
C ILE A 353 -22.22 18.40 25.53
N ASP A 354 -23.01 19.34 26.06
CA ASP A 354 -24.05 20.08 25.32
C ASP A 354 -25.06 19.18 24.57
N GLY A 355 -25.30 17.98 25.10
CA GLY A 355 -26.21 16.98 24.51
C GLY A 355 -25.58 16.11 23.43
N GLU A 356 -24.28 16.26 23.15
CA GLU A 356 -23.54 15.41 22.23
C GLU A 356 -22.63 14.41 22.93
N ASP A 357 -22.51 13.22 22.33
CA ASP A 357 -21.61 12.17 22.79
C ASP A 357 -20.18 12.39 22.27
N TYR A 358 -19.22 12.34 23.19
CA TYR A 358 -17.79 12.31 22.90
C TYR A 358 -17.20 10.99 23.40
N TRP A 359 -16.47 10.30 22.52
CA TRP A 359 -15.91 8.97 22.77
C TRP A 359 -14.41 9.11 23.01
N LEU A 360 -14.03 9.23 24.27
CA LEU A 360 -12.70 9.61 24.71
C LEU A 360 -11.91 8.37 25.12
N ASP A 361 -10.83 8.09 24.39
CA ASP A 361 -9.98 6.93 24.63
C ASP A 361 -8.68 7.36 25.30
N GLY A 362 -8.55 7.09 26.60
CA GLY A 362 -7.33 7.40 27.35
C GLY A 362 -6.12 6.55 26.95
N THR A 363 -6.30 5.45 26.22
CA THR A 363 -5.22 4.57 25.76
C THR A 363 -4.66 4.93 24.39
N ASN A 364 -5.41 5.71 23.62
CA ASN A 364 -4.97 6.23 22.35
C ASN A 364 -3.96 7.38 22.56
N THR A 365 -3.51 8.01 21.48
CA THR A 365 -2.65 9.19 21.51
C THR A 365 -3.28 10.34 20.74
N ALA A 366 -2.69 11.53 20.86
CA ALA A 366 -2.92 12.64 19.94
C ALA A 366 -4.38 13.17 19.92
N THR A 367 -5.15 12.93 20.99
CA THR A 367 -6.50 13.51 21.13
C THR A 367 -6.37 14.93 21.67
N ARG A 368 -6.86 15.90 20.89
CA ARG A 368 -6.85 17.34 21.20
C ARG A 368 -8.24 17.93 21.01
N VAL A 369 -8.45 19.18 21.42
CA VAL A 369 -9.77 19.82 21.35
C VAL A 369 -10.34 19.86 19.92
N GLY A 370 -9.49 19.97 18.90
CA GLY A 370 -9.87 19.97 17.48
C GLY A 370 -10.17 18.56 16.92
N THR A 371 -9.66 17.50 17.54
CA THR A 371 -9.78 16.12 17.04
C THR A 371 -10.72 15.24 17.87
N MET A 372 -11.02 15.61 19.13
CA MET A 372 -11.86 14.83 20.06
C MET A 372 -13.29 14.54 19.58
N ALA A 373 -13.76 15.26 18.55
CA ALA A 373 -15.08 15.01 17.96
C ALA A 373 -15.12 13.73 17.10
N ALA A 374 -13.95 13.19 16.72
CA ALA A 374 -13.84 11.93 16.00
C ALA A 374 -14.55 10.81 16.75
N VAL A 375 -15.19 9.92 15.98
CA VAL A 375 -15.91 8.77 16.52
C VAL A 375 -15.16 7.53 16.07
N PRO A 376 -14.56 6.75 16.99
CA PRO A 376 -13.91 5.50 16.64
C PRO A 376 -14.90 4.53 15.95
N PRO A 377 -14.47 3.78 14.92
CA PRO A 377 -15.36 2.94 14.11
C PRO A 377 -15.72 1.61 14.80
N PHE A 378 -16.06 1.65 16.09
CA PHE A 378 -16.45 0.46 16.87
C PHE A 378 -17.94 0.08 16.73
N TYR A 379 -18.72 0.87 15.98
CA TYR A 379 -20.15 0.69 15.67
C TYR A 379 -21.11 0.78 16.88
N TYR A 380 -20.86 0.04 17.95
CA TYR A 380 -21.68 0.01 19.15
C TYR A 380 -20.82 0.05 20.40
N ALA A 381 -21.31 0.75 21.41
CA ALA A 381 -20.74 0.80 22.75
C ALA A 381 -21.79 0.35 23.77
N LEU A 382 -21.36 -0.30 24.85
CA LEU A 382 -22.21 -0.60 26.00
C LEU A 382 -21.86 0.33 27.16
N PRO A 383 -22.68 1.36 27.45
CA PRO A 383 -22.49 2.19 28.63
C PRO A 383 -22.65 1.41 29.93
N LEU A 384 -21.71 1.59 30.84
CA LEU A 384 -21.82 1.09 32.20
C LEU A 384 -22.58 2.12 33.05
N THR A 385 -23.81 1.80 33.44
CA THR A 385 -24.67 2.69 34.23
C THR A 385 -25.30 1.93 35.41
N PRO A 386 -25.58 2.61 36.55
CA PRO A 386 -26.19 1.96 37.71
C PRO A 386 -27.54 1.29 37.42
N ASP A 387 -28.31 1.86 36.49
CA ASP A 387 -29.61 1.33 36.07
C ASP A 387 -29.50 0.29 34.93
N GLY A 388 -28.30 0.04 34.41
CA GLY A 388 -28.04 -0.73 33.20
C GLY A 388 -28.31 0.05 31.92
N SER A 389 -27.64 -0.35 30.84
CA SER A 389 -27.79 0.24 29.51
C SER A 389 -27.86 -0.81 28.41
N ASP A 390 -28.52 -0.48 27.30
CA ASP A 390 -28.42 -1.27 26.08
C ASP A 390 -27.20 -0.83 25.26
N LEU A 391 -26.89 -1.57 24.19
CA LEU A 391 -25.94 -1.13 23.18
C LEU A 391 -26.40 0.19 22.56
N VAL A 392 -25.52 1.18 22.57
CA VAL A 392 -25.73 2.49 21.93
C VAL A 392 -24.93 2.55 20.63
N PRO A 393 -25.55 2.93 19.50
CA PRO A 393 -24.82 3.10 18.24
C PRO A 393 -23.87 4.30 18.30
N MET A 394 -22.61 4.07 17.96
CA MET A 394 -21.59 5.11 17.81
C MET A 394 -21.71 5.74 16.42
N ARG A 395 -22.64 6.70 16.29
CA ARG A 395 -22.89 7.36 15.01
C ARG A 395 -21.70 8.24 14.62
N SER A 396 -21.13 7.96 13.45
CA SER A 396 -20.05 8.78 12.90
C SER A 396 -20.49 10.23 12.73
N ARG A 397 -19.59 11.16 13.06
CA ARG A 397 -19.71 12.59 12.73
C ARG A 397 -18.77 12.91 11.58
N VAL A 398 -19.09 13.98 10.83
CA VAL A 398 -18.15 14.54 9.86
C VAL A 398 -16.96 15.09 10.63
N GLN A 399 -15.74 14.70 10.24
CA GLN A 399 -14.53 15.23 10.85
C GLN A 399 -14.31 16.69 10.43
N ASP A 400 -14.09 17.55 11.43
CA ASP A 400 -13.75 18.96 11.20
C ASP A 400 -12.28 19.13 10.78
N HIS A 401 -11.42 18.17 11.12
CA HIS A 401 -10.02 18.10 10.71
C HIS A 401 -9.83 17.18 9.50
N TYR A 402 -8.68 17.31 8.84
CA TYR A 402 -8.25 16.37 7.81
C TYR A 402 -7.41 15.27 8.45
N ASP A 403 -7.64 14.02 8.08
CA ASP A 403 -6.72 12.92 8.41
C ASP A 403 -5.41 13.11 7.64
N MET A 404 -5.51 13.59 6.39
CA MET A 404 -4.39 14.04 5.58
C MET A 404 -4.75 15.31 4.79
N ALA A 405 -3.89 16.32 4.82
CA ALA A 405 -3.93 17.42 3.85
C ALA A 405 -2.58 17.55 3.13
N MET A 406 -2.60 17.50 1.80
CA MET A 406 -1.43 17.66 0.95
C MET A 406 -1.55 18.95 0.13
N ALA A 407 -0.54 19.80 0.19
CA ALA A 407 -0.41 20.99 -0.63
C ALA A 407 0.87 20.88 -1.49
N MET A 408 0.74 21.03 -2.80
CA MET A 408 1.85 20.96 -3.75
C MET A 408 1.93 22.28 -4.51
N LYS A 409 3.15 22.82 -4.60
CA LYS A 409 3.49 23.94 -5.47
C LYS A 409 4.52 23.44 -6.46
N ILE A 410 4.21 23.56 -7.74
CA ILE A 410 5.04 23.11 -8.85
C ILE A 410 5.41 24.34 -9.70
N ASP A 411 6.70 24.56 -9.92
CA ASP A 411 7.20 25.55 -10.87
C ASP A 411 7.64 24.85 -12.16
N GLN A 412 6.78 24.97 -13.18
CA GLN A 412 6.98 24.42 -14.52
C GLN A 412 7.47 25.49 -15.50
N THR A 413 7.95 26.65 -15.02
CA THR A 413 8.28 27.79 -15.92
C THR A 413 9.46 27.53 -16.85
N ALA A 414 10.28 26.52 -16.58
CA ALA A 414 11.41 26.16 -17.42
C ALA A 414 10.98 25.71 -18.82
N GLY A 415 9.86 24.99 -18.93
CA GLY A 415 9.36 24.47 -20.21
C GLY A 415 8.42 23.29 -20.03
N VAL A 416 7.84 22.82 -21.14
CA VAL A 416 6.95 21.65 -21.15
C VAL A 416 7.71 20.32 -21.08
N ASP A 417 9.00 20.32 -21.39
CA ASP A 417 9.86 19.13 -21.46
C ASP A 417 11.18 19.33 -20.70
N LEU A 418 11.21 20.33 -19.81
CA LEU A 418 12.33 20.65 -18.93
C LEU A 418 11.94 20.40 -17.46
N PRO A 419 12.91 20.07 -16.58
CA PRO A 419 12.64 19.72 -15.20
C PRO A 419 11.84 20.77 -14.44
N MET A 420 10.99 20.32 -13.54
CA MET A 420 10.18 21.15 -12.65
C MET A 420 10.80 21.24 -11.26
N MET A 421 10.57 22.37 -10.59
CA MET A 421 10.83 22.49 -9.15
C MET A 421 9.54 22.25 -8.39
N PHE A 422 9.60 21.60 -7.23
CA PHE A 422 8.43 21.37 -6.39
C PHE A 422 8.67 21.67 -4.91
N GLU A 423 7.60 22.08 -4.23
CA GLU A 423 7.46 22.13 -2.78
C GLU A 423 6.16 21.42 -2.41
N MET A 424 6.24 20.41 -1.56
CA MET A 424 5.10 19.64 -1.08
C MET A 424 5.02 19.74 0.43
N THR A 425 3.87 20.09 0.97
CA THR A 425 3.59 20.03 2.41
C THR A 425 2.47 19.04 2.66
N MET A 426 2.75 17.99 3.41
CA MET A 426 1.77 17.00 3.85
C MET A 426 1.59 17.13 5.36
N SER A 427 0.35 17.33 5.81
CA SER A 427 -0.02 17.30 7.22
C SER A 427 -0.95 16.14 7.54
N MET A 428 -0.74 15.51 8.69
CA MET A 428 -1.51 14.37 9.18
C MET A 428 -1.97 14.64 10.61
N GLY A 429 -3.24 14.35 10.89
CA GLY A 429 -3.86 14.55 12.20
C GLY A 429 -4.31 13.26 12.86
N GLY A 430 -4.68 13.35 14.14
CA GLY A 430 -5.16 12.21 14.92
C GLY A 430 -4.05 11.21 15.26
N PRO A 431 -4.36 9.94 15.60
CA PRO A 431 -3.35 9.00 16.09
C PRO A 431 -2.17 8.75 15.13
N ALA A 432 -2.38 8.95 13.82
CA ALA A 432 -1.33 8.82 12.82
C ALA A 432 -0.25 9.92 12.92
N SER A 433 -0.52 11.02 13.62
CA SER A 433 0.46 12.10 13.82
C SER A 433 1.49 11.79 14.91
N ALA A 434 1.19 10.86 15.83
CA ALA A 434 2.07 10.54 16.96
C ALA A 434 3.46 10.02 16.55
N GLN A 435 3.58 9.42 15.36
CA GLN A 435 4.89 9.01 14.83
C GLN A 435 5.81 10.19 14.49
N PHE A 436 5.25 11.37 14.19
CA PHE A 436 6.01 12.57 13.82
C PHE A 436 6.66 13.20 15.05
N GLU A 437 5.99 13.17 16.20
CA GLU A 437 6.57 13.61 17.47
C GLU A 437 7.89 12.87 17.73
N LYS A 438 7.87 11.54 17.61
CA LYS A 438 9.07 10.71 17.76
C LYS A 438 10.17 11.10 16.77
N ILE A 439 9.83 11.31 15.50
CA ILE A 439 10.81 11.70 14.47
C ILE A 439 11.46 13.05 14.81
N VAL A 440 10.65 14.02 15.25
CA VAL A 440 11.13 15.36 15.62
C VAL A 440 11.99 15.32 16.88
N ASP A 441 11.60 14.52 17.89
CA ASP A 441 12.34 14.41 19.15
C ASP A 441 13.66 13.66 19.00
N GLU A 442 13.70 12.61 18.18
CA GLU A 442 14.92 11.82 17.94
C GLU A 442 15.89 12.57 17.00
N ASP A 443 15.37 13.34 16.04
CA ASP A 443 16.13 14.06 15.00
C ASP A 443 17.19 13.16 14.34
N ASP A 444 16.84 11.88 14.12
CA ASP A 444 17.75 10.87 13.60
C ASP A 444 18.00 11.10 12.10
N PRO A 445 19.24 11.41 11.68
CA PRO A 445 19.56 11.65 10.27
C PRO A 445 19.22 10.47 9.36
N GLU A 446 19.32 9.23 9.85
CA GLU A 446 19.01 8.04 9.07
C GLU A 446 17.51 7.91 8.82
N VAL A 447 16.67 8.23 9.80
CA VAL A 447 15.22 8.26 9.63
C VAL A 447 14.82 9.36 8.64
N LEU A 448 15.38 10.56 8.76
CA LEU A 448 15.12 11.65 7.82
C LEU A 448 15.55 11.29 6.39
N ARG A 449 16.66 10.56 6.24
CA ARG A 449 17.13 10.03 4.95
C ARG A 449 16.18 8.98 4.36
N GLN A 450 15.67 8.06 5.17
CA GLN A 450 14.67 7.08 4.72
C GLN A 450 13.38 7.77 4.25
N ILE A 451 12.92 8.80 4.97
CA ILE A 451 11.78 9.60 4.55
C ILE A 451 12.09 10.32 3.23
N LYS A 452 13.27 10.95 3.11
CA LYS A 452 13.74 11.61 1.88
C LYS A 452 13.69 10.65 0.67
N GLY A 453 14.19 9.42 0.84
CA GLY A 453 14.14 8.37 -0.19
C GLY A 453 12.71 7.97 -0.60
N SER A 454 11.78 7.90 0.36
CA SER A 454 10.37 7.53 0.09
C SER A 454 9.62 8.56 -0.78
N PHE A 455 10.00 9.84 -0.72
CA PHE A 455 9.39 10.89 -1.53
C PHE A 455 10.05 11.06 -2.91
N GLY A 456 11.37 10.85 -3.03
CA GLY A 456 12.09 11.03 -4.30
C GLY A 456 11.62 10.10 -5.41
N ALA A 457 11.58 8.79 -5.15
CA ALA A 457 11.23 7.79 -6.16
C ALA A 457 9.72 7.55 -6.34
N GLY A 458 8.90 7.93 -5.34
CA GLY A 458 7.50 7.47 -5.25
C GLY A 458 6.46 8.42 -5.85
N GLN A 459 6.74 9.73 -5.90
CA GLN A 459 5.70 10.74 -6.16
C GLN A 459 5.83 11.46 -7.51
N PHE A 460 7.05 11.67 -7.99
CA PHE A 460 7.33 12.30 -9.27
C PHE A 460 8.39 11.50 -10.03
N SER A 461 8.22 11.35 -11.35
CA SER A 461 9.25 10.75 -12.21
C SER A 461 10.55 11.53 -12.10
N GLY A 462 11.67 10.82 -11.97
CA GLY A 462 13.00 11.43 -11.85
C GLY A 462 13.19 12.31 -10.61
N GLY A 463 12.30 12.21 -9.61
CA GLY A 463 12.27 13.10 -8.45
C GLY A 463 13.53 13.02 -7.57
N GLN A 464 14.17 14.16 -7.34
CA GLN A 464 15.30 14.34 -6.43
C GLN A 464 14.92 15.33 -5.32
N VAL A 465 14.98 14.88 -4.08
CA VAL A 465 14.65 15.71 -2.92
C VAL A 465 15.88 16.53 -2.50
N THR A 466 15.75 17.85 -2.44
CA THR A 466 16.81 18.74 -1.95
C THR A 466 16.69 19.01 -0.46
N ASP A 467 15.47 19.07 0.06
CA ASP A 467 15.21 19.42 1.46
C ASP A 467 14.01 18.65 1.97
N ILE A 468 14.10 18.24 3.23
CA ILE A 468 12.99 17.72 4.00
C ILE A 468 12.96 18.40 5.37
N ASP A 469 11.77 18.80 5.79
CA ASP A 469 11.52 19.36 7.11
C ASP A 469 10.35 18.60 7.73
N VAL A 470 10.52 18.13 8.95
CA VAL A 470 9.49 17.41 9.70
C VAL A 470 9.19 18.22 10.96
N ALA A 471 7.92 18.49 11.19
CA ALA A 471 7.44 19.25 12.34
C ALA A 471 6.26 18.54 12.99
N TYR A 472 6.08 18.76 14.29
CA TYR A 472 4.94 18.29 15.05
C TYR A 472 4.39 19.43 15.91
N ASP A 473 3.10 19.71 15.76
CA ASP A 473 2.37 20.64 16.61
C ASP A 473 1.65 19.84 17.70
N ASP A 474 2.15 19.92 18.93
CA ASP A 474 1.59 19.17 20.06
C ASP A 474 0.19 19.66 20.46
N ASP A 475 -0.09 20.97 20.38
CA ASP A 475 -1.39 21.53 20.77
C ASP A 475 -2.51 21.05 19.82
N LEU A 476 -2.18 20.92 18.53
CA LEU A 476 -3.10 20.46 17.49
C LEU A 476 -3.03 18.95 17.23
N ALA A 477 -1.97 18.28 17.68
CA ALA A 477 -1.62 16.92 17.33
C ALA A 477 -1.52 16.71 15.81
N ILE A 478 -0.78 17.59 15.15
CA ILE A 478 -0.58 17.57 13.69
C ILE A 478 0.91 17.38 13.37
N GLY A 479 1.22 16.29 12.69
CA GLY A 479 2.53 16.08 12.07
C GLY A 479 2.55 16.71 10.68
N THR A 480 3.63 17.38 10.32
CA THR A 480 3.82 18.01 9.00
C THR A 480 5.16 17.59 8.42
N ILE A 481 5.17 17.16 7.17
CA ILE A 481 6.38 16.98 6.35
C ILE A 481 6.34 18.01 5.23
N THR A 482 7.41 18.79 5.07
CA THR A 482 7.64 19.65 3.92
C THR A 482 8.81 19.11 3.11
N VAL A 483 8.60 18.83 1.83
CA VAL A 483 9.59 18.31 0.90
C VAL A 483 9.81 19.32 -0.21
N LYS A 484 11.07 19.57 -0.57
CA LYS A 484 11.42 20.37 -1.75
C LYS A 484 12.31 19.55 -2.66
N GLY A 485 12.19 19.76 -3.97
CA GLY A 485 12.98 19.01 -4.92
C GLY A 485 12.87 19.47 -6.35
N VAL A 486 13.53 18.71 -7.21
CA VAL A 486 13.46 18.79 -8.67
C VAL A 486 12.93 17.47 -9.21
N ALA A 487 12.18 17.48 -10.29
CA ALA A 487 11.67 16.27 -10.94
C ALA A 487 11.56 16.50 -12.46
N ASP A 488 11.23 15.44 -13.20
CA ASP A 488 10.92 15.54 -14.63
C ASP A 488 9.73 16.48 -14.88
N ALA A 489 9.56 16.91 -16.13
CA ALA A 489 8.44 17.75 -16.50
C ALA A 489 7.09 17.04 -16.24
N SER A 490 6.08 17.78 -15.76
CA SER A 490 4.74 17.22 -15.53
C SER A 490 3.94 16.97 -16.82
N PHE A 491 4.42 17.48 -17.95
CA PHE A 491 3.76 17.34 -19.25
C PHE A 491 4.31 16.16 -20.04
N ASN A 492 3.40 15.47 -20.72
CA ASN A 492 3.69 14.36 -21.63
C ASN A 492 3.17 14.69 -23.04
N PHE A 493 3.78 14.09 -24.05
CA PHE A 493 3.28 14.14 -25.42
C PHE A 493 2.34 12.96 -25.68
N ASP A 494 1.07 13.24 -25.93
CA ASP A 494 0.03 12.24 -26.20
C ASP A 494 -0.81 12.65 -27.42
N ASP A 495 -0.82 11.80 -28.45
CA ASP A 495 -1.58 11.94 -29.70
C ASP A 495 -1.55 13.39 -30.28
N GLY A 496 -0.34 13.91 -30.48
CA GLY A 496 -0.14 15.24 -31.07
C GLY A 496 -0.35 16.42 -30.11
N LYS A 497 -0.52 16.16 -28.80
CA LYS A 497 -0.80 17.18 -27.79
C LYS A 497 0.19 17.07 -26.64
N VAL A 498 0.50 18.20 -26.03
CA VAL A 498 1.30 18.28 -24.80
C VAL A 498 0.34 18.48 -23.63
N VAL A 499 0.26 17.49 -22.75
CA VAL A 499 -0.79 17.39 -21.72
C VAL A 499 -0.22 17.01 -20.37
N SER A 500 -0.86 17.46 -19.29
CA SER A 500 -0.53 17.09 -17.91
C SER A 500 -1.81 16.73 -17.18
N ASP A 501 -1.92 15.50 -16.67
CA ASP A 501 -3.03 15.11 -15.79
C ASP A 501 -2.71 15.54 -14.37
N ILE A 502 -3.60 16.32 -13.78
CA ILE A 502 -3.42 16.94 -12.47
C ILE A 502 -4.45 16.46 -11.45
N GLY A 503 -5.32 15.51 -11.80
CA GLY A 503 -6.31 14.95 -10.87
C GLY A 503 -5.65 14.12 -9.78
N MET A 504 -5.94 14.39 -8.50
CA MET A 504 -5.33 13.69 -7.35
C MET A 504 -6.24 12.59 -6.80
N VAL A 505 -7.55 12.80 -6.82
CA VAL A 505 -8.53 11.91 -6.20
C VAL A 505 -9.22 11.02 -7.22
N THR A 506 -9.64 11.58 -8.36
CA THR A 506 -10.57 10.90 -9.28
C THR A 506 -10.02 9.60 -9.87
N GLY A 507 -8.73 9.57 -10.24
CA GLY A 507 -8.10 8.37 -10.81
C GLY A 507 -8.09 7.16 -9.87
N GLY A 508 -8.14 7.38 -8.55
CA GLY A 508 -8.19 6.32 -7.53
C GLY A 508 -9.60 5.85 -7.15
N VAL A 509 -10.66 6.46 -7.68
CA VAL A 509 -12.04 6.12 -7.30
C VAL A 509 -12.47 4.79 -7.92
N GLN A 510 -12.74 3.80 -7.06
CA GLN A 510 -13.23 2.49 -7.47
C GLN A 510 -14.38 2.01 -6.58
N PHE A 511 -15.46 1.51 -7.21
CA PHE A 511 -16.54 0.80 -6.52
C PHE A 511 -17.11 -0.31 -7.40
N ALA A 512 -16.50 -1.50 -7.33
CA ALA A 512 -16.85 -2.65 -8.17
C ALA A 512 -17.14 -3.93 -7.35
N PRO A 513 -18.04 -3.90 -6.35
CA PRO A 513 -18.33 -5.06 -5.52
C PRO A 513 -18.90 -6.22 -6.34
N ASN A 514 -18.43 -7.44 -6.12
CA ASN A 514 -18.92 -8.63 -6.82
C ASN A 514 -20.11 -9.25 -6.08
N ARG A 515 -21.26 -9.36 -6.75
CA ARG A 515 -22.50 -9.97 -6.22
C ARG A 515 -23.09 -11.02 -7.16
N VAL A 516 -22.27 -11.62 -8.02
CA VAL A 516 -22.71 -12.60 -9.03
C VAL A 516 -23.15 -13.93 -8.40
N ARG A 517 -22.43 -14.38 -7.36
CA ARG A 517 -22.74 -15.64 -6.67
C ARG A 517 -24.10 -15.53 -5.96
N PRO A 518 -24.99 -16.54 -6.08
CA PRO A 518 -26.31 -16.52 -5.42
C PRO A 518 -26.25 -16.20 -3.91
N ALA A 519 -25.29 -16.81 -3.22
CA ALA A 519 -25.00 -16.58 -1.80
C ALA A 519 -24.72 -15.11 -1.43
N TRP A 520 -24.19 -14.33 -2.38
CA TRP A 520 -23.77 -12.95 -2.14
C TRP A 520 -24.86 -11.94 -2.47
N ARG A 521 -25.92 -12.33 -3.19
CA ARG A 521 -26.91 -11.39 -3.73
C ARG A 521 -27.65 -10.58 -2.67
N GLY A 522 -27.75 -11.06 -1.44
CA GLY A 522 -28.41 -10.34 -0.34
C GLY A 522 -27.44 -9.57 0.57
N ILE A 523 -26.13 -9.59 0.30
CA ILE A 523 -25.12 -9.06 1.22
C ILE A 523 -24.77 -7.62 0.85
N PRO A 524 -24.97 -6.64 1.74
CA PRO A 524 -24.58 -5.25 1.49
C PRO A 524 -23.06 -5.09 1.38
N VAL A 525 -22.61 -3.89 1.02
CA VAL A 525 -21.18 -3.56 0.92
C VAL A 525 -20.79 -2.67 2.08
N ALA A 526 -19.82 -3.07 2.89
CA ALA A 526 -19.27 -2.24 3.95
C ALA A 526 -18.36 -1.15 3.36
N THR A 527 -18.53 0.10 3.80
CA THR A 527 -17.69 1.23 3.42
C THR A 527 -16.71 1.55 4.55
N ARG A 528 -15.48 1.93 4.17
CA ARG A 528 -14.44 2.32 5.13
C ARG A 528 -14.60 3.79 5.52
N GLY A 529 -14.10 4.14 6.71
CA GLY A 529 -14.12 5.51 7.26
C GLY A 529 -14.37 5.51 8.77
N PRO A 530 -14.62 6.70 9.37
CA PRO A 530 -14.57 8.00 8.72
C PRO A 530 -13.16 8.40 8.28
N SER A 531 -13.04 9.12 7.16
CA SER A 531 -11.81 9.80 6.75
C SER A 531 -12.11 11.04 5.89
N ARG A 532 -11.31 12.08 6.03
CA ARG A 532 -11.36 13.31 5.25
C ARG A 532 -9.96 13.71 4.79
N ASN A 533 -9.74 13.67 3.49
CA ASN A 533 -8.45 14.03 2.87
C ASN A 533 -8.61 15.25 1.98
N LYS A 534 -7.58 16.12 1.94
CA LYS A 534 -7.54 17.31 1.09
C LYS A 534 -6.27 17.36 0.26
N TYR A 535 -6.42 17.75 -1.00
CA TYR A 535 -5.33 17.97 -1.93
C TYR A 535 -5.42 19.39 -2.48
N THR A 536 -4.32 20.11 -2.48
CA THR A 536 -4.19 21.43 -3.09
C THR A 536 -2.99 21.40 -4.02
N VAL A 537 -3.17 21.79 -5.28
CA VAL A 537 -2.10 21.84 -6.28
C VAL A 537 -2.08 23.22 -6.92
N GLU A 538 -0.92 23.85 -6.90
CA GLU A 538 -0.63 25.09 -7.59
C GLU A 538 0.49 24.83 -8.60
N ILE A 539 0.24 25.07 -9.90
CA ILE A 539 1.24 24.86 -10.95
C ILE A 539 1.49 26.17 -11.68
N LYS A 540 2.72 26.65 -11.65
CA LYS A 540 3.14 27.83 -12.42
C LYS A 540 3.56 27.40 -13.82
N LEU A 541 2.84 27.87 -14.83
CA LEU A 541 2.98 27.41 -16.21
C LEU A 541 4.07 28.17 -16.99
N PRO A 542 4.67 27.55 -18.03
CA PRO A 542 5.54 28.24 -18.98
C PRO A 542 4.86 29.47 -19.62
N ASP A 543 5.67 30.45 -20.04
CA ASP A 543 5.21 31.66 -20.75
C ASP A 543 4.06 32.42 -20.06
N GLY A 544 3.98 32.34 -18.73
CA GLY A 544 2.90 32.95 -17.95
C GLY A 544 1.53 32.33 -18.24
N GLY A 545 1.48 31.06 -18.64
CA GLY A 545 0.27 30.30 -18.96
C GLY A 545 -0.47 30.77 -20.22
N LYS A 546 0.17 31.57 -21.09
CA LYS A 546 -0.47 32.07 -22.31
C LYS A 546 -0.86 30.92 -23.24
N GLY A 547 -2.17 30.76 -23.48
CA GLY A 547 -2.70 29.76 -24.41
C GLY A 547 -2.88 28.35 -23.80
N TYR A 548 -2.52 28.16 -22.53
CA TYR A 548 -2.82 26.93 -21.81
C TYR A 548 -4.31 26.87 -21.48
N THR A 549 -4.88 25.67 -21.58
CA THR A 549 -6.29 25.42 -21.29
C THR A 549 -6.43 24.27 -20.32
N LEU A 550 -7.55 24.27 -19.59
CA LEU A 550 -7.95 23.17 -18.74
C LEU A 550 -9.09 22.42 -19.44
N ASP A 551 -8.90 21.12 -19.68
CA ASP A 551 -9.92 20.24 -20.22
C ASP A 551 -10.40 19.25 -19.13
N GLY A 552 -11.64 18.79 -19.28
CA GLY A 552 -12.31 17.94 -18.29
C GLY A 552 -13.20 18.73 -17.32
N ARG A 553 -13.53 18.10 -16.19
CA ARG A 553 -14.49 18.66 -15.22
C ARG A 553 -13.79 19.46 -14.13
N ALA A 554 -13.87 20.78 -14.25
CA ALA A 554 -13.26 21.71 -13.30
C ALA A 554 -13.93 21.75 -11.92
N GLU A 555 -15.21 21.38 -11.84
CA GLU A 555 -15.95 21.29 -10.60
C GLU A 555 -16.63 19.92 -10.46
N ILE A 556 -16.45 19.31 -9.28
CA ILE A 556 -17.10 18.07 -8.87
C ILE A 556 -17.66 18.31 -7.48
N ASP A 557 -18.88 17.82 -7.25
CA ASP A 557 -19.47 17.67 -5.93
C ASP A 557 -20.43 16.47 -6.01
N GLU A 558 -19.86 15.27 -5.92
CA GLU A 558 -20.59 14.02 -6.14
C GLU A 558 -20.32 13.03 -5.02
N SER A 559 -21.31 12.18 -4.75
CA SER A 559 -21.22 11.14 -3.72
C SER A 559 -21.42 9.75 -4.31
N PHE A 560 -20.72 8.77 -3.77
CA PHE A 560 -20.86 7.36 -4.10
C PHE A 560 -20.53 6.53 -2.85
N ALA A 561 -21.28 5.46 -2.57
CA ALA A 561 -20.94 4.50 -1.52
C ALA A 561 -20.47 5.14 -0.18
N ASN A 562 -21.31 5.98 0.44
CA ASN A 562 -21.00 6.72 1.67
C ASN A 562 -19.77 7.65 1.61
N SER A 563 -19.26 7.90 0.41
CA SER A 563 -18.13 8.76 0.12
C SER A 563 -18.58 9.97 -0.71
N ARG A 564 -17.81 11.06 -0.65
CA ARG A 564 -18.03 12.29 -1.42
C ARG A 564 -16.70 12.80 -1.94
N VAL A 565 -16.68 13.24 -3.19
CA VAL A 565 -15.52 13.90 -3.80
C VAL A 565 -15.94 15.30 -4.20
N THR A 566 -15.15 16.28 -3.77
CA THR A 566 -15.28 17.66 -4.25
C THR A 566 -14.03 18.06 -5.01
N ARG A 567 -14.21 18.89 -6.04
CA ARG A 567 -13.13 19.48 -6.84
C ARG A 567 -13.49 20.91 -7.17
N LYS A 568 -12.51 21.80 -7.12
CA LYS A 568 -12.53 23.10 -7.79
C LYS A 568 -11.18 23.34 -8.43
N SER A 569 -11.18 23.76 -9.69
CA SER A 569 -9.94 24.10 -10.40
C SER A 569 -10.09 25.29 -11.34
N SER A 570 -9.01 26.05 -11.52
CA SER A 570 -8.94 27.18 -12.44
C SER A 570 -7.56 27.30 -13.06
N ILE A 571 -7.47 28.09 -14.14
CA ILE A 571 -6.22 28.68 -14.63
C ILE A 571 -6.39 30.20 -14.60
N ASP A 572 -5.60 30.89 -13.79
CA ASP A 572 -5.59 32.34 -13.71
C ASP A 572 -4.17 32.88 -13.48
N GLY A 573 -3.84 34.01 -14.12
CA GLY A 573 -2.52 34.65 -13.94
C GLY A 573 -1.30 33.80 -14.30
N GLY A 574 -1.45 32.76 -15.12
CA GLY A 574 -0.38 31.81 -15.43
C GLY A 574 -0.20 30.69 -14.40
N MET A 575 -1.10 30.59 -13.44
CA MET A 575 -1.15 29.56 -12.41
C MET A 575 -2.34 28.64 -12.63
N VAL A 576 -2.14 27.34 -12.50
CA VAL A 576 -3.19 26.36 -12.30
C VAL A 576 -3.46 26.28 -10.80
N HIS A 577 -4.74 26.29 -10.41
CA HIS A 577 -5.17 26.03 -9.04
C HIS A 577 -6.07 24.81 -9.03
N LEU A 578 -5.85 23.89 -8.12
CA LEU A 578 -6.70 22.73 -7.87
C LEU A 578 -6.89 22.55 -6.37
N VAL A 579 -8.13 22.37 -5.96
CA VAL A 579 -8.48 21.88 -4.62
C VAL A 579 -9.42 20.70 -4.77
N GLU A 580 -9.03 19.56 -4.21
CA GLU A 580 -9.89 18.38 -4.10
C GLU A 580 -10.05 17.96 -2.65
N GLU A 581 -11.23 17.50 -2.27
CA GLU A 581 -11.45 16.82 -1.00
C GLU A 581 -12.13 15.47 -1.24
N ALA A 582 -11.67 14.46 -0.51
CA ALA A 582 -12.26 13.13 -0.49
C ALA A 582 -12.75 12.83 0.93
N PHE A 583 -14.04 12.51 1.04
CA PHE A 583 -14.69 12.12 2.27
C PHE A 583 -15.10 10.65 2.13
N ALA A 584 -14.84 9.85 3.15
CA ALA A 584 -15.38 8.50 3.27
C ALA A 584 -16.04 8.36 4.64
N ASN A 585 -17.28 7.89 4.68
CA ASN A 585 -17.98 7.64 5.93
C ASN A 585 -18.14 6.14 6.18
N LEU A 586 -18.01 5.76 7.45
CA LEU A 586 -18.35 4.42 7.91
C LEU A 586 -19.83 4.15 7.62
N GLY A 587 -20.14 2.97 7.09
CA GLY A 587 -21.51 2.60 6.78
C GLY A 587 -21.61 1.39 5.85
N GLU A 588 -22.79 1.24 5.28
CA GLU A 588 -23.10 0.16 4.34
C GLU A 588 -23.83 0.71 3.12
N VAL A 589 -23.61 0.06 1.97
CA VAL A 589 -24.37 0.28 0.75
C VAL A 589 -25.33 -0.90 0.56
N PRO A 590 -26.65 -0.67 0.61
CA PRO A 590 -27.65 -1.69 0.30
C PRO A 590 -27.44 -2.28 -1.10
N VAL A 591 -27.82 -3.54 -1.30
CA VAL A 591 -27.59 -4.24 -2.58
C VAL A 591 -28.26 -3.52 -3.75
N GLU A 592 -29.47 -3.01 -3.52
CA GLU A 592 -30.27 -2.25 -4.47
C GLU A 592 -29.57 -0.97 -4.95
N ASP A 593 -28.69 -0.40 -4.13
CA ASP A 593 -27.97 0.85 -4.41
C ASP A 593 -26.62 0.61 -5.08
N ILE A 594 -26.09 -0.62 -5.07
CA ILE A 594 -24.80 -0.98 -5.68
C ILE A 594 -24.69 -0.52 -7.15
N PRO A 595 -25.69 -0.74 -8.02
CA PRO A 595 -25.59 -0.29 -9.41
C PRO A 595 -25.51 1.23 -9.54
N ALA A 596 -26.21 1.98 -8.68
CA ALA A 596 -26.17 3.44 -8.67
C ALA A 596 -24.82 3.96 -8.16
N ALA A 597 -24.34 3.44 -7.03
CA ALA A 597 -23.04 3.77 -6.47
C ALA A 597 -21.89 3.44 -7.44
N ARG A 598 -21.96 2.31 -8.16
CA ARG A 598 -20.98 1.96 -9.21
C ARG A 598 -20.98 2.96 -10.36
N ARG A 599 -22.15 3.38 -10.84
CA ARG A 599 -22.24 4.39 -11.91
C ARG A 599 -21.69 5.73 -11.46
N ALA A 600 -22.00 6.15 -10.23
CA ALA A 600 -21.47 7.39 -9.65
C ALA A 600 -19.93 7.33 -9.51
N ALA A 601 -19.39 6.24 -8.96
CA ALA A 601 -17.95 6.03 -8.87
C ALA A 601 -17.26 6.06 -10.24
N LEU A 602 -17.82 5.39 -11.25
CA LEU A 602 -17.29 5.41 -12.63
C LEU A 602 -17.37 6.80 -13.28
N HIS A 603 -18.38 7.60 -12.96
CA HIS A 603 -18.51 8.96 -13.48
C HIS A 603 -17.45 9.88 -12.88
N ILE A 604 -17.24 9.79 -11.57
CA ILE A 604 -16.17 10.50 -10.87
C ILE A 604 -14.79 10.04 -11.38
N ALA A 605 -14.58 8.73 -11.53
CA ALA A 605 -13.31 8.17 -11.97
C ALA A 605 -12.92 8.58 -13.40
N LYS A 606 -13.90 8.83 -14.27
CA LYS A 606 -13.68 9.33 -15.65
C LYS A 606 -13.63 10.85 -15.75
N SER A 607 -13.66 11.54 -14.61
CA SER A 607 -13.59 13.01 -14.59
C SER A 607 -12.12 13.42 -14.56
N ASP A 608 -11.41 13.18 -15.66
CA ASP A 608 -10.02 13.60 -15.82
C ASP A 608 -9.92 15.13 -15.73
N LEU A 609 -8.74 15.62 -15.33
CA LEU A 609 -8.46 17.05 -15.31
C LEU A 609 -7.10 17.29 -15.96
N ILE A 610 -7.14 17.77 -17.19
CA ILE A 610 -5.97 17.81 -18.05
C ILE A 610 -5.61 19.26 -18.38
N VAL A 611 -4.40 19.67 -18.02
CA VAL A 611 -3.79 20.91 -18.51
C VAL A 611 -3.23 20.65 -19.90
N LYS A 612 -3.66 21.44 -20.88
CA LYS A 612 -3.18 21.35 -22.27
C LYS A 612 -2.30 22.53 -22.60
N ALA A 613 -1.09 22.26 -23.07
CA ALA A 613 -0.22 23.31 -23.59
C ALA A 613 -0.71 23.77 -24.97
N PRO A 614 -0.53 25.04 -25.34
CA PRO A 614 -0.81 25.51 -26.69
C PRO A 614 0.14 24.85 -27.69
N GLY A 615 -0.27 24.70 -28.95
CA GLY A 615 0.63 24.23 -30.01
C GLY A 615 1.82 25.17 -30.30
N THR A 616 1.87 26.34 -29.66
CA THR A 616 3.00 27.28 -29.67
C THR A 616 3.95 27.09 -28.48
N ALA A 617 3.69 26.13 -27.59
CA ALA A 617 4.62 25.79 -26.52
C ALA A 617 5.94 25.35 -27.13
N LYS A 618 7.04 25.85 -26.58
CA LYS A 618 8.38 25.57 -27.09
C LYS A 618 8.95 24.33 -26.43
N TRP A 619 9.56 23.48 -27.25
CA TRP A 619 10.38 22.37 -26.79
C TRP A 619 11.80 22.83 -26.47
N ARG A 620 12.53 22.06 -25.66
CA ARG A 620 13.90 22.41 -25.25
C ARG A 620 14.87 22.54 -26.44
N TRP A 621 14.64 21.84 -27.55
CA TRP A 621 15.46 21.97 -28.76
C TRP A 621 15.19 23.24 -29.56
N GLU A 622 14.05 23.91 -29.38
CA GLU A 622 13.76 25.21 -30.00
C GLU A 622 14.42 26.39 -29.26
N LEU A 623 14.96 26.13 -28.06
CA LEU A 623 15.63 27.12 -27.21
C LEU A 623 17.13 27.16 -27.50
N ASP A 624 17.68 28.37 -27.64
CA ASP A 624 19.13 28.54 -27.66
C ASP A 624 19.78 28.11 -26.33
N ASP A 625 21.07 27.79 -26.38
CA ASP A 625 21.82 27.27 -25.24
C ASP A 625 21.78 28.21 -24.02
N LYS A 626 21.94 29.51 -24.25
CA LYS A 626 21.89 30.51 -23.19
C LYS A 626 20.54 30.48 -22.47
N THR A 627 19.44 30.52 -23.23
CA THR A 627 18.08 30.52 -22.68
C THR A 627 17.79 29.23 -21.93
N ARG A 628 18.18 28.08 -22.48
CA ARG A 628 17.98 26.77 -21.82
C ARG A 628 18.75 26.67 -20.50
N ARG A 629 20.01 27.14 -20.46
CA ARG A 629 20.81 27.20 -19.22
C ARG A 629 20.23 28.17 -18.19
N GLU A 630 19.72 29.32 -18.62
CA GLU A 630 19.07 30.28 -17.72
C GLU A 630 17.79 29.69 -17.09
N LEU A 631 16.95 29.02 -17.89
CA LEU A 631 15.71 28.40 -17.43
C LEU A 631 15.94 27.20 -16.51
N THR A 632 17.01 26.43 -16.73
CA THR A 632 17.32 25.22 -15.97
C THR A 632 18.32 25.41 -14.82
N ALA A 633 18.81 26.64 -14.61
CA ALA A 633 19.72 26.96 -13.51
C ALA A 633 19.19 26.56 -12.11
N PRO A 634 17.88 26.72 -11.78
CA PRO A 634 17.35 26.24 -10.51
C PRO A 634 17.42 24.71 -10.37
N ALA A 635 17.09 23.98 -11.43
CA ALA A 635 17.18 22.51 -11.47
C ALA A 635 18.63 22.05 -11.29
N LEU A 636 19.58 22.67 -11.99
CA LEU A 636 21.00 22.37 -11.80
C LEU A 636 21.47 22.62 -10.37
N ALA A 637 21.03 23.72 -9.74
CA ALA A 637 21.36 24.01 -8.35
C ALA A 637 20.80 22.94 -7.39
N ALA A 638 19.60 22.42 -7.68
CA ALA A 638 19.01 21.31 -6.94
C ALA A 638 19.82 20.02 -7.10
N TYR A 639 20.12 19.58 -8.33
CA TYR A 639 20.96 18.40 -8.57
C TYR A 639 22.34 18.52 -7.91
N ASN A 640 22.98 19.68 -8.00
CA ASN A 640 24.27 19.92 -7.33
C ASN A 640 24.17 19.77 -5.82
N LYS A 641 23.08 20.23 -5.21
CA LYS A 641 22.85 20.05 -3.78
C LYS A 641 22.66 18.58 -3.42
N VAL A 642 21.83 17.84 -4.17
CA VAL A 642 21.61 16.41 -3.89
C VAL A 642 22.89 15.60 -4.04
N VAL A 643 23.72 15.89 -5.04
CA VAL A 643 25.06 15.28 -5.20
C VAL A 643 25.98 15.63 -4.02
N ALA A 644 25.93 16.87 -3.52
CA ALA A 644 26.77 17.28 -2.39
C ALA A 644 26.34 16.66 -1.05
N ASP A 645 25.06 16.32 -0.91
CA ASP A 645 24.47 15.71 0.30
C ASP A 645 24.48 14.16 0.25
N ALA A 646 24.90 13.56 -0.86
CA ALA A 646 24.95 12.11 -1.05
C ALA A 646 26.05 11.45 -0.19
N GLU A 647 25.84 10.18 0.19
CA GLU A 647 26.89 9.38 0.82
C GLU A 647 27.96 8.99 -0.19
N GLU A 648 29.16 8.60 0.28
CA GLU A 648 30.31 8.32 -0.60
C GLU A 648 30.07 7.13 -1.56
N ASP A 649 29.14 6.24 -1.20
CA ASP A 649 28.71 5.07 -1.97
C ASP A 649 27.32 5.24 -2.63
N ASP A 650 26.68 6.41 -2.53
CA ASP A 650 25.41 6.69 -3.23
C ASP A 650 25.65 7.44 -4.55
N PHE A 651 25.73 6.68 -5.65
CA PHE A 651 25.95 7.21 -6.99
C PHE A 651 24.65 7.60 -7.74
N GLY A 652 23.48 7.38 -7.12
CA GLY A 652 22.19 7.73 -7.70
C GLY A 652 22.08 9.21 -8.10
N PRO A 653 22.39 10.15 -7.19
CA PRO A 653 22.37 11.59 -7.48
C PRO A 653 23.28 12.03 -8.63
N LEU A 654 24.47 11.43 -8.77
CA LEU A 654 25.38 11.71 -9.89
C LEU A 654 24.77 11.25 -11.21
N THR A 655 24.17 10.06 -11.22
CA THR A 655 23.49 9.51 -12.40
C THR A 655 22.32 10.41 -12.82
N SER A 656 21.49 10.85 -11.88
CA SER A 656 20.39 11.77 -12.17
C SER A 656 20.87 13.14 -12.68
N ARG A 657 21.99 13.67 -12.15
CA ARG A 657 22.58 14.92 -12.66
C ARG A 657 23.16 14.74 -14.08
N ALA A 658 23.79 13.61 -14.36
CA ALA A 658 24.30 13.28 -15.69
C ALA A 658 23.16 13.19 -16.73
N GLN A 659 22.05 12.53 -16.37
CA GLN A 659 20.84 12.47 -17.18
C GLN A 659 20.24 13.86 -17.41
N PHE A 660 20.21 14.71 -16.38
CA PHE A 660 19.80 16.11 -16.52
C PHE A 660 20.71 16.86 -17.50
N TYR A 661 22.03 16.76 -17.37
CA TYR A 661 22.97 17.40 -18.29
C TYR A 661 22.76 16.94 -19.74
N ALA A 662 22.61 15.63 -19.97
CA ALA A 662 22.31 15.07 -21.28
C ALA A 662 20.98 15.59 -21.83
N SER A 663 19.94 15.72 -20.99
CA SER A 663 18.62 16.22 -21.39
C SER A 663 18.65 17.68 -21.88
N ILE A 664 19.63 18.47 -21.44
CA ILE A 664 19.85 19.85 -21.87
C ILE A 664 21.02 20.00 -22.85
N TYR A 665 21.48 18.90 -23.45
CA TYR A 665 22.56 18.85 -24.45
C TYR A 665 23.93 19.31 -23.92
N ASP A 666 24.16 19.19 -22.62
CA ASP A 666 25.45 19.44 -21.98
C ASP A 666 26.22 18.13 -21.79
N PHE A 667 26.51 17.47 -22.92
CA PHE A 667 27.08 16.12 -22.94
C PHE A 667 28.44 16.03 -22.25
N GLU A 668 29.26 17.08 -22.30
CA GLU A 668 30.58 17.08 -21.63
C GLU A 668 30.47 16.95 -20.11
N ASN A 669 29.53 17.67 -19.47
CA ASN A 669 29.30 17.53 -18.04
C ASN A 669 28.61 16.19 -17.70
N ALA A 670 27.73 15.70 -18.57
CA ALA A 670 27.15 14.36 -18.43
C ALA A 670 28.24 13.27 -18.44
N LEU A 671 29.20 13.35 -19.38
CA LEU A 671 30.33 12.41 -19.45
C LEU A 671 31.18 12.42 -18.18
N ALA A 672 31.42 13.59 -17.59
CA ALA A 672 32.20 13.70 -16.36
C ALA A 672 31.53 12.97 -15.19
N ASP A 673 30.22 13.15 -15.02
CA ASP A 673 29.46 12.46 -13.98
C ASP A 673 29.37 10.95 -14.25
N TYR A 674 29.03 10.52 -15.47
CA TYR A 674 29.01 9.09 -15.82
C TYR A 674 30.35 8.41 -15.61
N THR A 675 31.45 9.09 -15.95
CA THR A 675 32.81 8.55 -15.74
C THR A 675 33.09 8.34 -14.26
N THR A 676 32.69 9.29 -13.41
CA THR A 676 32.86 9.16 -11.96
C THR A 676 32.10 7.96 -11.41
N VAL A 677 30.87 7.71 -11.89
CA VAL A 677 30.07 6.56 -11.47
C VAL A 677 30.67 5.25 -11.99
N ILE A 678 31.03 5.16 -13.27
CA ILE A 678 31.60 3.97 -13.90
C ILE A 678 32.93 3.54 -13.24
N ASP A 679 33.75 4.49 -12.82
CA ASP A 679 35.03 4.21 -12.14
C ASP A 679 34.82 3.48 -10.80
N THR A 680 33.61 3.53 -10.22
CA THR A 680 33.28 2.88 -8.95
C THR A 680 32.32 1.69 -9.12
N GLU A 681 31.21 1.89 -9.86
CA GLU A 681 30.16 0.90 -10.09
C GLU A 681 29.87 0.72 -11.59
N PRO A 682 30.74 0.00 -12.32
CA PRO A 682 30.52 -0.22 -13.75
C PRO A 682 29.33 -1.14 -13.99
N THR A 683 28.37 -0.66 -14.78
CA THR A 683 27.23 -1.47 -15.27
C THR A 683 27.13 -1.34 -16.78
N SER A 684 26.51 -2.34 -17.42
CA SER A 684 26.25 -2.29 -18.87
C SER A 684 25.50 -1.01 -19.25
N ASP A 685 24.39 -0.72 -18.56
CA ASP A 685 23.55 0.45 -18.81
C ASP A 685 24.30 1.79 -18.70
N LEU A 686 25.21 1.94 -17.74
CA LEU A 686 26.01 3.15 -17.58
C LEU A 686 26.99 3.35 -18.74
N PHE A 687 27.64 2.28 -19.18
CA PHE A 687 28.52 2.34 -20.35
C PHE A 687 27.73 2.69 -21.62
N LEU A 688 26.56 2.09 -21.84
CA LEU A 688 25.70 2.41 -22.99
C LEU A 688 25.25 3.88 -22.94
N THR A 689 24.85 4.37 -21.76
CA THR A 689 24.42 5.77 -21.59
C THR A 689 25.58 6.75 -21.82
N ARG A 690 26.81 6.40 -21.39
CA ARG A 690 28.00 7.21 -21.67
C ARG A 690 28.38 7.17 -23.15
N ALA A 691 28.24 6.01 -23.81
CA ALA A 691 28.46 5.85 -25.24
C ALA A 691 27.52 6.75 -26.06
N ASP A 692 26.25 6.86 -25.69
CA ASP A 692 25.31 7.81 -26.32
C ASP A 692 25.81 9.26 -26.26
N ALA A 693 26.26 9.71 -25.09
CA ALA A 693 26.82 11.05 -24.94
C ALA A 693 28.12 11.24 -25.75
N LEU A 694 28.97 10.21 -25.84
CA LEU A 694 30.17 10.22 -26.70
C LEU A 694 29.80 10.30 -28.18
N ILE A 695 28.78 9.58 -28.62
CA ILE A 695 28.25 9.63 -29.99
C ILE A 695 27.77 11.04 -30.32
N SER A 696 27.00 11.67 -29.43
CA SER A 696 26.55 13.06 -29.60
C SER A 696 27.70 14.08 -29.66
N LEU A 697 28.86 13.76 -29.09
CA LEU A 697 30.07 14.58 -29.19
C LEU A 697 30.96 14.21 -30.39
N GLY A 698 30.57 13.21 -31.20
CA GLY A 698 31.34 12.71 -32.33
C GLY A 698 32.58 11.88 -31.95
N ARG A 699 32.68 11.45 -30.68
CA ARG A 699 33.79 10.66 -30.13
C ARG A 699 33.54 9.17 -30.33
N LEU A 700 33.40 8.76 -31.60
CA LEU A 700 32.89 7.42 -31.95
C LEU A 700 33.81 6.27 -31.50
N ASP A 701 35.13 6.42 -31.59
CA ASP A 701 36.06 5.36 -31.13
C ASP A 701 35.93 5.11 -29.62
N GLU A 702 35.72 6.17 -28.83
CA GLU A 702 35.50 6.04 -27.39
C GLU A 702 34.13 5.42 -27.10
N ALA A 703 33.10 5.77 -27.87
CA ALA A 703 31.79 5.14 -27.76
C ALA A 703 31.85 3.63 -28.07
N VAL A 704 32.60 3.21 -29.10
CA VAL A 704 32.81 1.78 -29.40
C VAL A 704 33.46 1.05 -28.23
N ALA A 705 34.43 1.67 -27.56
CA ALA A 705 35.08 1.09 -26.38
C ALA A 705 34.13 0.96 -25.18
N ASP A 706 33.23 1.92 -24.98
CA ASP A 706 32.20 1.85 -23.95
C ASP A 706 31.17 0.77 -24.27
N ILE A 707 30.69 0.68 -25.52
CA ILE A 707 29.75 -0.37 -25.95
C ILE A 707 30.41 -1.76 -25.82
N GLN A 708 31.71 -1.89 -26.13
CA GLN A 708 32.44 -3.13 -25.87
C GLN A 708 32.43 -3.49 -24.37
N SER A 709 32.69 -2.50 -23.52
CA SER A 709 32.69 -2.71 -22.06
C SER A 709 31.30 -3.12 -21.55
N ALA A 710 30.23 -2.55 -22.13
CA ALA A 710 28.86 -2.95 -21.85
C ALA A 710 28.59 -4.41 -22.28
N TYR A 711 28.97 -4.77 -23.51
CA TYR A 711 28.84 -6.14 -24.04
C TYR A 711 29.63 -7.16 -23.20
N ASP A 712 30.84 -6.81 -22.75
CA ASP A 712 31.66 -7.68 -21.90
C ASP A 712 31.01 -7.95 -20.52
N LEU A 713 30.25 -6.97 -19.99
CA LEU A 713 29.50 -7.12 -18.74
C LEU A 713 28.20 -7.91 -18.93
N SER A 714 27.47 -7.66 -20.01
CA SER A 714 26.21 -8.32 -20.33
C SER A 714 26.14 -8.56 -21.84
N PRO A 715 26.58 -9.75 -22.32
CA PRO A 715 26.54 -10.05 -23.73
C PRO A 715 25.12 -10.21 -24.24
N ASP A 716 24.73 -9.37 -25.19
CA ASP A 716 23.48 -9.48 -25.93
C ASP A 716 23.66 -9.01 -27.38
N ASN A 717 22.84 -9.57 -28.27
CA ASN A 717 22.96 -9.32 -29.70
C ASN A 717 22.62 -7.88 -30.08
N ASP A 718 21.68 -7.22 -29.39
CA ASP A 718 21.30 -5.83 -29.69
C ASP A 718 22.46 -4.87 -29.40
N THR A 719 23.16 -5.05 -28.28
CA THR A 719 24.37 -4.30 -27.94
C THR A 719 25.46 -4.52 -28.99
N ALA A 720 25.68 -5.76 -29.44
CA ALA A 720 26.66 -6.06 -30.50
C ALA A 720 26.27 -5.46 -31.86
N TYR A 721 24.98 -5.47 -32.20
CA TYR A 721 24.47 -4.83 -33.40
C TYR A 721 24.71 -3.32 -33.36
N TRP A 722 24.39 -2.68 -32.23
CA TRP A 722 24.66 -1.27 -32.04
C TRP A 722 26.16 -0.96 -32.15
N GLN A 723 27.01 -1.77 -31.52
CA GLN A 723 28.46 -1.66 -31.62
C GLN A 723 28.94 -1.69 -33.07
N ALA A 724 28.49 -2.69 -33.86
CA ALA A 724 28.87 -2.84 -35.25
C ALA A 724 28.48 -1.62 -36.10
N GLN A 725 27.29 -1.04 -35.87
CA GLN A 725 26.86 0.18 -36.56
C GLN A 725 27.75 1.37 -36.22
N ILE A 726 28.10 1.57 -34.94
CA ILE A 726 28.98 2.66 -34.51
C ILE A 726 30.42 2.45 -35.02
N MET A 727 30.93 1.21 -35.02
CA MET A 727 32.23 0.85 -35.61
C MET A 727 32.29 1.21 -37.10
N ALA A 728 31.25 0.84 -37.87
CA ALA A 728 31.19 1.18 -39.29
C ALA A 728 31.19 2.71 -39.51
N ARG A 729 30.43 3.46 -38.69
CA ARG A 729 30.42 4.94 -38.71
C ARG A 729 31.76 5.56 -38.30
N ALA A 730 32.52 4.91 -37.42
CA ALA A 730 33.86 5.30 -37.01
C ALA A 730 34.93 4.99 -38.08
N GLY A 731 34.58 4.26 -39.14
CA GLY A 731 35.49 3.87 -40.22
C GLY A 731 36.09 2.46 -40.07
N HIS A 732 35.62 1.67 -39.10
CA HIS A 732 36.09 0.30 -38.82
C HIS A 732 35.09 -0.74 -39.33
N ALA A 733 34.62 -0.59 -40.57
CA ALA A 733 33.56 -1.43 -41.11
C ALA A 733 33.98 -2.90 -41.29
N ASP A 734 35.25 -3.16 -41.60
CA ASP A 734 35.78 -4.54 -41.69
C ASP A 734 35.71 -5.25 -40.33
N GLU A 735 36.10 -4.57 -39.24
CA GLU A 735 36.01 -5.10 -37.87
C GLU A 735 34.56 -5.30 -37.44
N ALA A 736 33.65 -4.40 -37.83
CA ALA A 736 32.22 -4.54 -37.60
C ALA A 736 31.63 -5.79 -38.27
N ILE A 737 32.08 -6.12 -39.50
CA ILE A 737 31.64 -7.34 -40.21
C ILE A 737 32.17 -8.58 -39.49
N GLU A 738 33.43 -8.58 -39.04
CA GLU A 738 34.02 -9.69 -38.28
C GLU A 738 33.26 -9.94 -36.97
N LEU A 739 32.86 -8.87 -36.26
CA LEU A 739 32.02 -8.96 -35.06
C LEU A 739 30.70 -9.65 -35.38
N LEU A 740 29.97 -9.18 -36.40
CA LEU A 740 28.68 -9.73 -36.79
C LEU A 740 28.78 -11.20 -37.22
N ASP A 741 29.81 -11.57 -37.98
CA ASP A 741 30.03 -12.95 -38.44
C ASP A 741 30.34 -13.92 -37.28
N ALA A 742 30.77 -13.41 -36.12
CA ALA A 742 31.04 -14.20 -34.92
C ALA A 742 29.82 -14.37 -34.01
N LEU A 743 28.72 -13.63 -34.22
CA LEU A 743 27.56 -13.65 -33.33
C LEU A 743 26.72 -14.93 -33.51
N PRO A 744 26.26 -15.55 -32.40
CA PRO A 744 25.23 -16.57 -32.47
C PRO A 744 23.87 -15.90 -32.76
N VAL A 745 23.29 -16.17 -33.92
CA VAL A 745 22.00 -15.60 -34.34
C VAL A 745 20.95 -16.72 -34.42
N ASP A 746 19.85 -16.55 -33.70
CA ASP A 746 18.66 -17.40 -33.82
C ASP A 746 17.62 -16.76 -34.76
N ASP A 747 16.47 -17.41 -34.98
CA ASP A 747 15.46 -16.91 -35.93
C ASP A 747 14.71 -15.66 -35.43
N ASP A 748 14.68 -15.44 -34.10
CA ASP A 748 14.05 -14.27 -33.51
C ASP A 748 14.93 -13.02 -33.73
N ASP A 749 16.26 -13.18 -33.63
CA ASP A 749 17.25 -12.10 -33.85
C ASP A 749 17.62 -11.86 -35.32
N LEU A 750 17.28 -12.79 -36.22
CA LEU A 750 17.73 -12.79 -37.61
C LEU A 750 17.29 -11.54 -38.40
N ASP A 751 16.16 -10.92 -38.04
CA ASP A 751 15.69 -9.69 -38.67
C ASP A 751 16.60 -8.50 -38.34
N GLY A 752 16.94 -8.32 -37.05
CA GLY A 752 17.84 -7.26 -36.58
C GLY A 752 19.29 -7.47 -37.04
N PHE A 753 19.74 -8.73 -37.08
CA PHE A 753 21.03 -9.10 -37.67
C PHE A 753 21.12 -8.72 -39.14
N THR A 754 20.10 -9.07 -39.93
CA THR A 754 20.08 -8.82 -41.38
C THR A 754 20.12 -7.32 -41.68
N ASP A 755 19.32 -6.52 -40.98
CA ASP A 755 19.30 -5.06 -41.11
C ASP A 755 20.67 -4.47 -40.77
N THR A 756 21.20 -4.82 -39.59
CA THR A 756 22.49 -4.31 -39.13
C THR A 756 23.63 -4.67 -40.07
N ARG A 757 23.71 -5.94 -40.52
CA ARG A 757 24.75 -6.41 -41.44
C ARG A 757 24.64 -5.74 -42.80
N ALA A 758 23.42 -5.57 -43.32
CA ALA A 758 23.20 -4.84 -44.56
C ALA A 758 23.71 -3.40 -44.45
N MET A 759 23.36 -2.69 -43.37
CA MET A 759 23.81 -1.31 -43.13
C MET A 759 25.33 -1.20 -43.06
N VAL A 760 26.00 -2.09 -42.31
CA VAL A 760 27.46 -2.12 -42.18
C VAL A 760 28.13 -2.37 -43.53
N LEU A 761 27.64 -3.35 -44.32
CA LEU A 761 28.13 -3.62 -45.68
C LEU A 761 27.96 -2.41 -46.60
N GLY A 762 26.80 -1.75 -46.53
CA GLY A 762 26.54 -0.54 -47.30
C GLY A 762 27.51 0.60 -46.97
N ILE A 763 27.80 0.83 -45.69
CA ILE A 763 28.81 1.82 -45.24
C ILE A 763 30.22 1.43 -45.71
N ALA A 764 30.55 0.13 -45.73
CA ALA A 764 31.79 -0.39 -46.31
C ALA A 764 31.87 -0.23 -47.85
N GLY A 765 30.75 0.12 -48.50
CA GLY A 765 30.63 0.32 -49.94
C GLY A 765 30.10 -0.90 -50.70
N ASP A 766 29.80 -2.01 -50.05
CA ASP A 766 29.19 -3.21 -50.64
C ASP A 766 27.66 -3.11 -50.64
N VAL A 767 27.15 -2.13 -51.38
CA VAL A 767 25.73 -1.77 -51.40
C VAL A 767 24.87 -2.92 -51.95
N ASP A 768 25.35 -3.61 -52.98
CA ASP A 768 24.59 -4.67 -53.67
C ASP A 768 24.40 -5.89 -52.77
N THR A 769 25.43 -6.29 -52.00
CA THR A 769 25.31 -7.43 -51.09
C THR A 769 24.39 -7.11 -49.92
N GLY A 770 24.49 -5.91 -49.33
CA GLY A 770 23.57 -5.49 -48.27
C GLY A 770 22.11 -5.46 -48.74
N LEU A 771 21.85 -4.99 -49.97
CA LEU A 771 20.51 -5.01 -50.55
C LEU A 771 19.98 -6.44 -50.73
N PHE A 772 20.82 -7.33 -51.24
CA PHE A 772 20.47 -8.73 -51.47
C PHE A 772 20.06 -9.44 -50.16
N LEU A 773 20.77 -9.19 -49.06
CA LEU A 773 20.43 -9.77 -47.75
C LEU A 773 19.03 -9.35 -47.26
N LEU A 774 18.70 -8.07 -47.40
CA LEU A 774 17.37 -7.54 -47.05
C LEU A 774 16.28 -8.12 -47.94
N GLU A 775 16.52 -8.23 -49.26
CA GLU A 775 15.58 -8.82 -50.21
C GLU A 775 15.33 -10.30 -49.93
N GLU A 776 16.38 -11.07 -49.64
CA GLU A 776 16.27 -12.49 -49.28
C GLU A 776 15.43 -12.67 -48.02
N ARG A 777 15.71 -11.89 -46.96
CA ARG A 777 14.93 -11.99 -45.72
C ARG A 777 13.47 -11.54 -45.90
N LEU A 778 13.21 -10.56 -46.78
CA LEU A 778 11.85 -10.15 -47.13
C LEU A 778 11.07 -11.21 -47.94
N LEU A 779 11.73 -12.13 -48.64
CA LEU A 779 11.04 -13.26 -49.28
C LEU A 779 10.51 -14.26 -48.23
N GLU A 780 11.17 -14.37 -47.09
CA GLU A 780 10.77 -15.25 -45.98
C GLU A 780 9.70 -14.61 -45.09
N LYS A 781 9.82 -13.29 -44.83
CA LYS A 781 8.92 -12.52 -43.97
C LYS A 781 8.35 -11.27 -44.67
N ASP A 782 7.61 -11.47 -45.76
CA ASP A 782 7.11 -10.39 -46.63
C ASP A 782 6.12 -9.38 -45.98
N ASN A 783 5.66 -9.68 -44.76
CA ASN A 783 4.71 -8.88 -43.98
C ASN A 783 5.33 -8.12 -42.81
N SER A 784 6.63 -8.25 -42.53
CA SER A 784 7.29 -7.53 -41.43
C SER A 784 7.41 -6.03 -41.72
N SER A 785 6.77 -5.17 -40.92
CA SER A 785 6.89 -3.71 -41.06
C SER A 785 8.31 -3.23 -40.81
N THR A 786 9.05 -3.89 -39.91
CA THR A 786 10.43 -3.55 -39.55
C THR A 786 11.38 -3.81 -40.71
N LEU A 787 11.34 -5.01 -41.32
CA LEU A 787 12.19 -5.33 -42.48
C LEU A 787 11.85 -4.49 -43.71
N LEU A 788 10.57 -4.16 -43.94
CA LEU A 788 10.18 -3.27 -45.02
C LEU A 788 10.69 -1.85 -44.80
N ASN A 789 10.75 -1.41 -43.55
CA ASN A 789 11.34 -0.13 -43.19
C ASN A 789 12.86 -0.14 -43.35
N ALA A 790 13.55 -1.21 -42.91
CA ALA A 790 14.98 -1.40 -43.10
C ALA A 790 15.37 -1.36 -44.59
N ASP A 791 14.69 -2.12 -45.44
CA ASP A 791 14.89 -2.08 -46.90
C ASP A 791 14.60 -0.69 -47.50
N CYS A 792 13.50 -0.05 -47.09
CA CYS A 792 13.17 1.31 -47.48
C CYS A 792 14.29 2.30 -47.14
N TRP A 793 14.75 2.29 -45.89
CA TRP A 793 15.79 3.17 -45.37
C TRP A 793 17.14 2.93 -46.07
N TYR A 794 17.54 1.66 -46.20
CA TYR A 794 18.77 1.25 -46.85
C TYR A 794 18.85 1.73 -48.30
N ARG A 795 17.79 1.46 -49.10
CA ARG A 795 17.70 1.93 -50.49
C ARG A 795 17.79 3.44 -50.60
N ALA A 796 17.19 4.16 -49.66
CA ALA A 796 17.19 5.62 -49.62
C ALA A 796 18.58 6.20 -49.29
N LEU A 797 19.26 5.65 -48.28
CA LEU A 797 20.60 6.10 -47.89
C LEU A 797 21.62 5.87 -49.00
N HIS A 798 21.61 4.69 -49.63
CA HIS A 798 22.56 4.31 -50.67
C HIS A 798 22.15 4.68 -52.10
N GLN A 799 20.98 5.32 -52.27
CA GLN A 799 20.46 5.76 -53.57
C GLN A 799 20.34 4.61 -54.61
N VAL A 800 19.87 3.45 -54.16
CA VAL A 800 19.72 2.22 -54.98
C VAL A 800 18.26 1.82 -55.12
N ALA A 801 17.83 1.44 -56.33
CA ALA A 801 16.49 0.91 -56.62
C ALA A 801 15.32 1.71 -56.00
N LEU A 802 15.35 3.04 -56.16
CA LEU A 802 14.43 3.99 -55.52
C LEU A 802 12.97 3.81 -55.98
N GLU A 803 12.75 3.46 -57.24
CA GLU A 803 11.41 3.20 -57.79
C GLU A 803 10.73 1.99 -57.14
N ASP A 804 11.50 0.97 -56.76
CA ASP A 804 10.99 -0.18 -56.01
C ASP A 804 10.84 0.15 -54.52
N ALA A 805 11.78 0.96 -53.98
CA ALA A 805 11.79 1.38 -52.58
C ALA A 805 10.45 2.02 -52.17
N ILE A 806 9.88 2.90 -52.99
CA ILE A 806 8.65 3.62 -52.63
C ILE A 806 7.44 2.68 -52.40
N GLY A 807 7.40 1.56 -53.13
CA GLY A 807 6.40 0.51 -52.93
C GLY A 807 6.58 -0.19 -51.59
N GLN A 808 7.81 -0.53 -51.23
CA GLN A 808 8.13 -1.15 -49.94
C GLN A 808 7.87 -0.21 -48.76
N CYS A 809 8.31 1.05 -48.86
CA CYS A 809 8.04 2.08 -47.84
C CYS A 809 6.53 2.27 -47.62
N THR A 810 5.72 2.26 -48.68
CA THR A 810 4.27 2.41 -48.55
C THR A 810 3.65 1.24 -47.79
N ARG A 811 4.05 0.00 -48.11
CA ARG A 811 3.64 -1.20 -47.36
C ARG A 811 4.10 -1.14 -45.90
N ALA A 812 5.29 -0.61 -45.64
CA ALA A 812 5.79 -0.42 -44.28
C ALA A 812 4.90 0.53 -43.48
N VAL A 813 4.55 1.70 -44.06
CA VAL A 813 3.65 2.68 -43.42
C VAL A 813 2.28 2.08 -43.15
N GLU A 814 1.71 1.34 -44.10
CA GLU A 814 0.40 0.70 -43.95
C GLU A 814 0.34 -0.36 -42.84
N ARG A 815 1.50 -0.90 -42.43
CA ARG A 815 1.61 -2.00 -41.45
C ARG A 815 2.13 -1.54 -40.09
N ALA A 816 2.77 -0.37 -40.03
CA ALA A 816 3.34 0.15 -38.80
C ALA A 816 2.24 0.52 -37.79
N SER A 817 2.35 0.01 -36.56
CA SER A 817 1.50 0.47 -35.45
C SER A 817 1.85 1.89 -35.02
N TYR A 818 3.08 2.33 -35.27
CA TYR A 818 3.55 3.69 -35.05
C TYR A 818 4.41 4.15 -36.24
N PRO A 819 3.84 4.92 -37.20
CA PRO A 819 4.48 5.13 -38.50
C PRO A 819 5.50 6.28 -38.55
N ALA A 820 5.83 6.95 -37.44
CA ALA A 820 6.67 8.16 -37.46
C ALA A 820 8.05 7.93 -38.12
N GLY A 821 8.81 6.93 -37.69
CA GLY A 821 10.11 6.58 -38.29
C GLY A 821 10.01 6.00 -39.71
N VAL A 822 8.87 5.40 -40.05
CA VAL A 822 8.64 4.84 -41.39
C VAL A 822 8.30 5.94 -42.40
N LEU A 823 7.58 6.96 -41.96
CA LEU A 823 7.33 8.18 -42.73
C LEU A 823 8.64 8.93 -43.00
N ASP A 824 9.54 9.01 -42.01
CA ASP A 824 10.89 9.56 -42.21
C ASP A 824 11.67 8.81 -43.31
N SER A 825 11.64 7.48 -43.26
CA SER A 825 12.31 6.64 -44.26
C SER A 825 11.74 6.83 -45.67
N ARG A 826 10.41 6.89 -45.79
CA ARG A 826 9.75 7.19 -47.07
C ARG A 826 10.05 8.60 -47.57
N ALA A 827 10.15 9.57 -46.67
CA ALA A 827 10.55 10.93 -47.02
C ALA A 827 11.96 10.98 -47.59
N MET A 828 12.90 10.19 -47.06
CA MET A 828 14.25 10.07 -47.63
C MET A 828 14.22 9.52 -49.06
N VAL A 829 13.40 8.51 -49.34
CA VAL A 829 13.21 7.99 -50.71
C VAL A 829 12.65 9.09 -51.62
N HIS A 830 11.61 9.79 -51.19
CA HIS A 830 11.05 10.92 -51.95
C HIS A 830 12.08 12.02 -52.20
N TYR A 831 12.92 12.34 -51.21
CA TYR A 831 14.02 13.30 -51.35
C TYR A 831 15.03 12.86 -52.42
N ARG A 832 15.50 11.61 -52.38
CA ARG A 832 16.42 11.06 -53.38
C ARG A 832 15.84 11.01 -54.79
N MET A 833 14.52 10.85 -54.91
CA MET A 833 13.79 10.94 -56.19
C MET A 833 13.52 12.39 -56.64
N GLY A 834 13.91 13.40 -55.86
CA GLY A 834 13.65 14.82 -56.15
C GLY A 834 12.19 15.25 -55.92
N SER A 835 11.38 14.41 -55.29
CA SER A 835 9.96 14.67 -54.98
C SER A 835 9.81 15.41 -53.65
N PHE A 836 10.33 16.64 -53.59
CA PHE A 836 10.44 17.41 -52.34
C PHE A 836 9.11 17.67 -51.64
N ASP A 837 8.02 17.92 -52.36
CA ASP A 837 6.72 18.19 -51.73
C ASP A 837 6.16 16.94 -51.03
N ALA A 838 6.36 15.75 -51.60
CA ALA A 838 5.96 14.50 -50.97
C ALA A 838 6.84 14.17 -49.75
N ALA A 839 8.16 14.41 -49.87
CA ALA A 839 9.08 14.26 -48.74
C ALA A 839 8.69 15.17 -47.57
N LEU A 840 8.41 16.46 -47.82
CA LEU A 840 7.99 17.39 -46.78
C LEU A 840 6.66 16.99 -46.12
N ALA A 841 5.70 16.48 -46.89
CA ALA A 841 4.43 16.00 -46.36
C ALA A 841 4.62 14.83 -45.38
N ASP A 842 5.49 13.88 -45.71
CA ASP A 842 5.82 12.76 -44.83
C ASP A 842 6.58 13.20 -43.58
N LEU A 843 7.54 14.11 -43.72
CA LEU A 843 8.28 14.66 -42.58
C LEU A 843 7.37 15.45 -41.63
N GLU A 844 6.41 16.20 -42.16
CA GLU A 844 5.41 16.91 -41.35
C GLU A 844 4.48 15.93 -40.62
N ALA A 845 4.08 14.84 -41.27
CA ALA A 845 3.31 13.79 -40.63
C ALA A 845 4.12 13.07 -39.52
N ALA A 846 5.40 12.76 -39.77
CA ALA A 846 6.30 12.16 -38.80
C ALA A 846 6.48 13.07 -37.58
N LEU A 847 6.81 14.35 -37.79
CA LEU A 847 7.04 15.33 -36.72
C LEU A 847 5.77 15.67 -35.93
N LYS A 848 4.60 15.48 -36.52
CA LYS A 848 3.32 15.60 -35.79
C LYS A 848 3.10 14.43 -34.83
N LEU A 849 3.60 13.24 -35.16
CA LEU A 849 3.53 12.05 -34.31
C LEU A 849 4.66 12.00 -33.29
N GLN A 850 5.82 12.56 -33.63
CA GLN A 850 7.01 12.61 -32.78
C GLN A 850 7.83 13.90 -33.05
N PRO A 851 7.57 14.99 -32.30
CA PRO A 851 8.21 16.28 -32.55
C PRO A 851 9.74 16.29 -32.41
N GLY A 852 10.30 15.39 -31.60
CA GLY A 852 11.74 15.24 -31.34
C GLY A 852 12.50 14.36 -32.34
N LEU A 853 11.93 14.05 -33.52
CA LEU A 853 12.66 13.32 -34.55
C LEU A 853 13.71 14.22 -35.22
N SER A 854 14.91 14.26 -34.64
CA SER A 854 16.05 15.06 -35.11
C SER A 854 16.43 14.73 -36.56
N ASN A 855 16.43 13.45 -36.96
CA ASN A 855 16.61 13.00 -38.34
C ASN A 855 15.63 13.67 -39.32
N SER A 856 14.33 13.66 -38.99
CA SER A 856 13.29 14.26 -39.82
C SER A 856 13.40 15.78 -39.88
N LEU A 857 13.75 16.43 -38.77
CA LEU A 857 14.02 17.88 -38.74
C LEU A 857 15.23 18.23 -39.62
N TYR A 858 16.29 17.43 -39.57
CA TYR A 858 17.50 17.62 -40.37
C TYR A 858 17.17 17.52 -41.86
N LEU A 859 16.55 16.41 -42.29
CA LEU A 859 16.17 16.20 -43.70
C LEU A 859 15.19 17.28 -44.19
N LYS A 860 14.22 17.68 -43.37
CA LYS A 860 13.30 18.80 -43.68
C LYS A 860 14.10 20.08 -43.95
N GLY A 861 15.06 20.39 -43.09
CA GLY A 861 15.92 21.54 -43.23
C GLY A 861 16.76 21.52 -44.52
N ILE A 862 17.33 20.36 -44.87
CA ILE A 862 18.04 20.15 -46.14
C ILE A 862 17.12 20.43 -47.34
N ILE A 863 15.94 19.81 -47.38
CA ILE A 863 14.98 19.99 -48.49
C ILE A 863 14.57 21.45 -48.63
N LEU A 864 14.29 22.14 -47.53
CA LEU A 864 13.91 23.55 -47.54
C LEU A 864 15.03 24.44 -48.10
N LEU A 865 16.28 24.20 -47.72
CA LEU A 865 17.43 24.92 -48.27
C LEU A 865 17.60 24.64 -49.77
N GLU A 866 17.43 23.40 -50.23
CA GLU A 866 17.45 23.06 -51.66
C GLU A 866 16.33 23.72 -52.46
N GLN A 867 15.17 23.96 -51.83
CA GLN A 867 14.07 24.75 -52.39
C GLN A 867 14.31 26.28 -52.30
N GLY A 868 15.45 26.73 -51.79
CA GLY A 868 15.78 28.15 -51.62
C GLY A 868 15.07 28.84 -50.44
N LYS A 869 14.49 28.07 -49.51
CA LYS A 869 13.77 28.56 -48.33
C LYS A 869 14.72 28.65 -47.14
N GLY A 870 15.08 29.86 -46.74
CA GLY A 870 16.04 30.11 -45.65
C GLY A 870 15.62 29.57 -44.27
N GLU A 871 14.33 29.31 -44.07
CA GLU A 871 13.79 28.67 -42.86
C GLU A 871 14.34 27.25 -42.62
N GLY A 872 14.87 26.59 -43.64
CA GLY A 872 15.55 25.29 -43.50
C GLY A 872 16.76 25.33 -42.57
N ARG A 873 17.44 26.47 -42.44
CA ARG A 873 18.57 26.62 -41.51
C ARG A 873 18.13 26.41 -40.06
N LYS A 874 16.98 26.96 -39.68
CA LYS A 874 16.43 26.83 -38.33
C LYS A 874 16.17 25.36 -37.99
N ALA A 875 15.57 24.60 -38.92
CA ALA A 875 15.29 23.18 -38.71
C ALA A 875 16.57 22.34 -38.56
N ILE A 876 17.63 22.65 -39.33
CA ILE A 876 18.95 22.03 -39.17
C ILE A 876 19.54 22.37 -37.80
N ASP A 877 19.52 23.64 -37.40
CA ASP A 877 20.08 24.07 -36.11
C ASP A 877 19.36 23.41 -34.92
N GLU A 878 18.04 23.19 -35.02
CA GLU A 878 17.24 22.47 -34.02
C GLU A 878 17.54 20.96 -33.99
N ALA A 879 17.75 20.34 -35.16
CA ALA A 879 18.13 18.94 -35.27
C ALA A 879 19.53 18.69 -34.69
N LEU A 880 20.52 19.51 -35.07
CA LEU A 880 21.90 19.39 -34.62
C LEU A 880 22.08 19.76 -33.15
N ARG A 881 21.13 20.49 -32.55
CA ARG A 881 21.13 20.70 -31.10
C ARG A 881 20.76 19.43 -30.34
N GLN A 882 19.83 18.64 -30.88
CA GLN A 882 19.43 17.36 -30.30
C GLN A 882 20.48 16.28 -30.53
N SER A 883 20.97 16.22 -31.75
CA SER A 883 21.85 15.18 -32.26
C SER A 883 22.95 15.83 -33.11
N PRO A 884 24.02 16.36 -32.48
CA PRO A 884 25.09 17.06 -33.19
C PRO A 884 25.82 16.18 -34.23
N GLU A 885 25.77 14.86 -34.06
CA GLU A 885 26.40 13.88 -34.92
C GLU A 885 25.69 13.67 -36.28
N LEU A 886 24.46 14.18 -36.44
CA LEU A 886 23.67 13.95 -37.66
C LEU A 886 24.36 14.46 -38.91
N GLU A 887 25.02 15.62 -38.85
CA GLU A 887 25.73 16.15 -40.01
C GLU A 887 26.83 15.20 -40.49
N ALA A 888 27.62 14.64 -39.56
CA ALA A 888 28.65 13.67 -39.89
C ALA A 888 28.05 12.36 -40.41
N TYR A 889 26.96 11.88 -39.79
CA TYR A 889 26.27 10.66 -40.21
C TYR A 889 25.69 10.78 -41.63
N TYR A 890 24.92 11.83 -41.93
CA TYR A 890 24.33 12.04 -43.25
C TYR A 890 25.38 12.33 -44.33
N ALA A 891 26.54 12.90 -43.97
CA ALA A 891 27.65 13.12 -44.89
C ALA A 891 28.24 11.81 -45.45
N LEU A 892 28.18 10.69 -44.71
CA LEU A 892 28.58 9.36 -45.20
C LEU A 892 27.80 8.96 -46.47
N PHE A 893 26.57 9.48 -46.60
CA PHE A 893 25.68 9.19 -47.72
C PHE A 893 25.57 10.36 -48.71
N GLY A 894 26.45 11.36 -48.60
CA GLY A 894 26.46 12.53 -49.48
C GLY A 894 25.25 13.46 -49.30
N ILE A 895 24.65 13.48 -48.11
CA ILE A 895 23.53 14.36 -47.76
C ILE A 895 24.06 15.47 -46.86
N GLY A 896 23.84 16.73 -47.24
CA GLY A 896 24.28 17.89 -46.47
C GLY A 896 23.84 19.21 -47.13
N PRO A 897 23.91 20.34 -46.40
CA PRO A 897 23.48 21.62 -46.93
C PRO A 897 24.37 22.06 -48.10
N LYS A 898 23.78 22.27 -49.27
CA LYS A 898 24.50 22.80 -50.44
C LYS A 898 24.90 24.26 -50.18
N SER A 899 26.18 24.57 -50.42
CA SER A 899 26.81 25.89 -50.20
C SER A 899 26.23 27.01 -51.05
#